data_AF-A0A158EYM6-F1
#
_entry.id   AF-A0A158EYM6-F1
#
_cell.length_a   1.000
_cell.length_b   1.000
_cell.length_c   1.000
_cell.angle_alpha   90.00
_cell.angle_beta   90.00
_cell.angle_gamma   90.00
#
_symmetry.space_group_name_H-M   'P 1'
#
loop_
_entity.id
_entity.type
_entity.pdbx_description
1 polymer ?
#
loop_
_entity_poly.entity_id
_entity_poly.type
_entity_poly.pdbx_seq_one_letter_code
_entity_poly.pdbx_strand_id
1 'polypeptide(L)'
;MTIALTQNILKKLAEGLVLNSAPYNAIIAAAEKSPFLAGELNSFGNDREWKFSLGSAGSGVSTNSTDKAINFDPSWIESPTLFATTLAHELGHALLPGGTGGKNPTNPDEAVANGLANEGVALLSEYIVAMQLGLTGGKAGHMHSDDKSVLTPQLTQLAQSLGIDVTSVLYGSTAAQTLTKPSSTFVDVAGKFYGTLSPSIATNLTYKEFYADWWIVSHCGEVATTVDWQKIQGPTITYTNTIVNGEKVCSIGTQPVPLKDGTWMTMSGDVSLKGYITATLFGLNGQVREQGKFDYTGFKVQDMFYLNGKPTQQFDFNLDKSYTKHDFNTDGSQTATVYGVTGQMTEYGKFNAAGFKTQDIFYTNGKPTQQYDFNLDKSYTKHDFNTDGSQTATLYGITGQMTEYAKFNASGFKTQDVFYSNGKPTQQYDFNLDKSYAKHDFNADGSQIATLYGITGQMTEYTKFNASGVKTQDIFYTNGKATQQYDFNLDKSYTKHDFNTDGSQIATLYGVTGQMTEYTKFNASGVKTQDIFYTNGKATQQYDFNLDKSFTKHDFNGDGSQTATLYGATGQITELAKFNANNVKTQDIFYTNGKPTQQYDFNLDKSYTKHDFGADGSQTATLYGVSGQMTEYAKFNASGVKTQDIFYTNGKATQQYDFNLDKSYTKHDFNSDGTQTATLFGVTGQVTEYAKFNASGSKTQDIFYGADKKATKQIDFNLDGSYGSHVFNTDGSQIAALFGVSGQITEYAKFSASGFKTQDIFYANGQAKQQYDFSIDKSYVSHAFSGSQELVGFFGSNHVITDYYQFMSGKLSERDFFDGGGRQIEADHYSFTSGNLTGFSQFSYNNDGTYWSKNYDATGHLTAQSKFSGDGHLLQNSSIYGGGGSFPAGQPLWSGML
;
A
#
# COMPACT_ATOMS: atom_id res chain seq x y z
N MET A 1 -6.96 24.46 120.42
CA MET A 1 -7.91 25.18 119.53
C MET A 1 -8.67 24.11 118.78
N THR A 2 -9.99 24.00 118.97
CA THR A 2 -10.80 22.96 118.32
C THR A 2 -11.18 23.42 116.92
N ILE A 3 -10.88 22.62 115.89
CA ILE A 3 -11.28 22.90 114.50
C ILE A 3 -12.59 22.14 114.23
N ALA A 4 -13.64 22.85 113.82
CA ALA A 4 -14.92 22.22 113.48
C ALA A 4 -14.87 21.58 112.08
N LEU A 5 -15.44 20.38 111.94
CA LEU A 5 -15.63 19.73 110.64
C LEU A 5 -16.70 20.46 109.82
N THR A 6 -16.44 20.63 108.53
CA THR A 6 -17.35 21.27 107.57
C THR A 6 -18.46 20.32 107.12
N GLN A 7 -19.58 20.88 106.64
CA GLN A 7 -20.68 20.09 106.07
C GLN A 7 -20.24 19.20 104.91
N ASN A 8 -19.29 19.67 104.08
CA ASN A 8 -18.80 18.94 102.92
C ASN A 8 -18.12 17.63 103.31
N ILE A 9 -17.23 17.65 104.31
CA ILE A 9 -16.56 16.42 104.75
C ILE A 9 -17.49 15.48 105.50
N LEU A 10 -18.39 16.00 106.34
CA LEU A 10 -19.40 15.17 107.02
C LEU A 10 -20.25 14.40 106.00
N LYS A 11 -20.63 15.05 104.90
CA LYS A 11 -21.33 14.40 103.79
C LYS A 11 -20.48 13.31 103.14
N LYS A 12 -19.22 13.56 102.78
CA LYS A 12 -18.35 12.55 102.16
C LYS A 12 -18.08 11.35 103.07
N LEU A 13 -17.85 11.60 104.36
CA LEU A 13 -17.69 10.53 105.35
C LEU A 13 -18.96 9.68 105.46
N ALA A 14 -20.14 10.30 105.44
CA ALA A 14 -21.41 9.58 105.47
C ALA A 14 -21.63 8.73 104.20
N GLU A 15 -21.20 9.22 103.04
CA GLU A 15 -21.27 8.49 101.76
C GLU A 15 -20.32 7.30 101.72
N GLY A 16 -19.09 7.44 102.22
CA GLY A 16 -18.08 6.38 102.18
C GLY A 16 -18.16 5.35 103.31
N LEU A 17 -18.57 5.76 104.52
CA LEU A 17 -18.53 4.93 105.73
C LEU A 17 -19.91 4.65 106.34
N VAL A 18 -20.98 5.12 105.71
CA VAL A 18 -22.37 5.10 106.22
C VAL A 18 -22.55 6.05 107.41
N LEU A 19 -23.53 6.96 107.32
CA LEU A 19 -23.87 7.91 108.38
C LEU A 19 -24.09 7.21 109.73
N ASN A 20 -23.47 7.73 110.78
CA ASN A 20 -23.54 7.21 112.16
C ASN A 20 -23.00 5.78 112.37
N SER A 21 -22.27 5.21 111.41
CA SER A 21 -21.54 3.96 111.63
C SER A 21 -20.46 4.12 112.71
N ALA A 22 -19.97 3.00 113.25
CA ALA A 22 -18.88 3.03 114.22
C ALA A 22 -17.60 3.71 113.64
N PRO A 23 -17.15 3.40 112.41
CA PRO A 23 -16.06 4.14 111.75
C PRO A 23 -16.35 5.64 111.56
N TYR A 24 -17.57 6.00 111.15
CA TYR A 24 -17.97 7.40 110.95
C TYR A 24 -17.87 8.20 112.27
N ASN A 25 -18.45 7.68 113.35
CA ASN A 25 -18.42 8.34 114.66
C ASN A 25 -17.01 8.36 115.26
N ALA A 26 -16.22 7.32 115.02
CA ALA A 26 -14.82 7.23 115.44
C ALA A 26 -13.98 8.38 114.86
N ILE A 27 -14.11 8.63 113.55
CA ILE A 27 -13.37 9.71 112.87
C ILE A 27 -13.79 11.08 113.41
N ILE A 28 -15.08 11.31 113.63
CA ILE A 28 -15.56 12.57 114.21
C ILE A 28 -14.95 12.79 115.60
N ALA A 29 -15.01 11.78 116.47
CA ALA A 29 -14.44 11.85 117.81
C ALA A 29 -12.91 12.02 117.80
N ALA A 30 -12.22 11.44 116.81
CA ALA A 30 -10.79 11.63 116.63
C ALA A 30 -10.46 13.04 116.13
N ALA A 31 -11.23 13.59 115.19
CA ALA A 31 -11.06 14.95 114.67
C ALA A 31 -11.29 16.02 115.74
N GLU A 32 -12.19 15.78 116.70
CA GLU A 32 -12.37 16.67 117.86
C GLU A 32 -11.12 16.78 118.74
N LYS A 33 -10.31 15.71 118.78
CA LYS A 33 -9.07 15.62 119.58
C LYS A 33 -7.82 15.97 118.79
N SER A 34 -7.82 15.74 117.49
CA SER A 34 -6.72 16.03 116.58
C SER A 34 -7.08 17.21 115.66
N PRO A 35 -6.62 18.44 115.96
CA PRO A 35 -6.82 19.58 115.06
C PRO A 35 -6.14 19.38 113.71
N PHE A 36 -5.10 18.55 113.62
CA PHE A 36 -4.49 18.19 112.34
C PHE A 36 -5.45 17.36 111.48
N LEU A 37 -5.99 16.25 112.01
CA LEU A 37 -6.95 15.39 111.31
C LEU A 37 -8.20 16.17 110.88
N ALA A 38 -8.74 17.04 111.75
CA ALA A 38 -9.88 17.89 111.41
C ALA A 38 -9.57 18.82 110.22
N GLY A 39 -8.34 19.34 110.14
CA GLY A 39 -7.88 20.15 109.02
C GLY A 39 -7.72 19.36 107.72
N GLU A 40 -7.14 18.16 107.77
CA GLU A 40 -7.02 17.25 106.62
C GLU A 40 -8.39 16.87 106.07
N LEU A 41 -9.27 16.42 106.96
CA LEU A 41 -10.66 16.09 106.63
C LEU A 41 -11.38 17.25 105.97
N ASN A 42 -11.26 18.46 106.51
CA ASN A 42 -11.84 19.65 105.88
C ASN A 42 -11.24 19.97 104.51
N SER A 43 -9.93 19.78 104.34
CA SER A 43 -9.25 19.95 103.06
C SER A 43 -9.76 18.94 102.03
N PHE A 44 -9.85 17.66 102.39
CA PHE A 44 -10.43 16.59 101.57
C PHE A 44 -11.89 16.85 101.23
N GLY A 45 -12.67 17.36 102.19
CA GLY A 45 -14.07 17.74 101.99
C GLY A 45 -14.25 18.83 100.93
N ASN A 46 -13.31 19.78 100.87
CA ASN A 46 -13.37 20.91 99.95
C ASN A 46 -12.88 20.58 98.53
N ASP A 47 -12.04 19.55 98.36
CA ASP A 47 -11.63 19.10 97.03
C ASP A 47 -12.75 18.28 96.38
N ARG A 48 -13.35 18.77 95.29
CA ARG A 48 -14.55 18.13 94.70
C ARG A 48 -14.29 16.81 94.00
N GLU A 49 -13.05 16.53 93.59
CA GLU A 49 -12.72 15.31 92.85
C GLU A 49 -12.56 14.11 93.77
N TRP A 50 -12.09 14.36 95.00
CA TRP A 50 -11.82 13.29 95.95
C TRP A 50 -13.07 12.75 96.64
N LYS A 51 -13.14 11.43 96.82
CA LYS A 51 -14.26 10.76 97.51
C LYS A 51 -13.78 9.64 98.43
N PHE A 52 -14.64 9.24 99.36
CA PHE A 52 -14.51 7.98 100.06
C PHE A 52 -15.35 6.91 99.34
N SER A 53 -14.81 5.70 99.21
CA SER A 53 -15.52 4.57 98.59
C SER A 53 -15.30 3.28 99.36
N LEU A 54 -16.20 2.31 99.17
CA LEU A 54 -16.04 0.95 99.69
C LEU A 54 -15.24 0.12 98.67
N GLY A 55 -14.13 -0.45 99.12
CA GLY A 55 -13.28 -1.37 98.37
C GLY A 55 -13.79 -2.82 98.41
N SER A 56 -12.98 -3.74 97.90
CA SER A 56 -13.26 -5.18 97.99
C SER A 56 -12.86 -5.73 99.36
N ALA A 57 -13.54 -6.76 99.84
CA ALA A 57 -13.16 -7.41 101.10
C ALA A 57 -11.72 -7.96 101.00
N GLY A 58 -10.88 -7.66 102.01
CA GLY A 58 -9.47 -8.03 102.06
C GLY A 58 -8.52 -7.05 101.36
N SER A 59 -8.99 -5.92 100.81
CA SER A 59 -8.13 -4.95 100.12
C SER A 59 -7.39 -3.97 101.04
N GLY A 60 -7.71 -3.93 102.32
CA GLY A 60 -7.25 -2.86 103.23
C GLY A 60 -7.83 -1.48 102.92
N VAL A 61 -7.33 -0.46 103.62
CA VAL A 61 -7.62 0.94 103.31
C VAL A 61 -6.54 1.44 102.35
N SER A 62 -6.91 2.11 101.26
CA SER A 62 -5.92 2.59 100.29
C SER A 62 -6.38 3.80 99.47
N THR A 63 -5.41 4.63 99.11
CA THR A 63 -5.60 5.80 98.26
C THR A 63 -5.40 5.45 96.79
N ASN A 64 -6.42 5.68 95.98
CA ASN A 64 -6.38 5.58 94.53
C ASN A 64 -6.36 6.99 93.93
N SER A 65 -5.19 7.43 93.49
CA SER A 65 -4.98 8.75 92.91
C SER A 65 -5.61 8.97 91.54
N THR A 66 -5.86 7.88 90.80
CA THR A 66 -6.48 7.90 89.47
C THR A 66 -7.97 8.15 89.59
N ASP A 67 -8.64 7.38 90.44
CA ASP A 67 -10.08 7.51 90.69
C ASP A 67 -10.40 8.61 91.71
N LYS A 68 -9.35 9.28 92.23
CA LYS A 68 -9.42 10.28 93.30
C LYS A 68 -10.27 9.76 94.45
N ALA A 69 -9.93 8.59 94.97
CA ALA A 69 -10.71 7.94 96.00
C ALA A 69 -9.85 7.35 97.11
N ILE A 70 -10.31 7.43 98.37
CA ILE A 70 -9.79 6.60 99.46
C ILE A 70 -10.79 5.45 99.64
N ASN A 71 -10.32 4.24 99.39
CA ASN A 71 -11.11 3.01 99.45
C ASN A 71 -11.00 2.39 100.83
N PHE A 72 -12.14 2.03 101.42
CA PHE A 72 -12.22 1.29 102.66
C PHE A 72 -12.63 -0.14 102.40
N ASP A 73 -11.79 -1.09 102.78
CA ASP A 73 -12.17 -2.49 102.85
C ASP A 73 -13.29 -2.70 103.90
N PRO A 74 -14.49 -3.17 103.51
CA PRO A 74 -15.61 -3.35 104.42
C PRO A 74 -15.38 -4.43 105.49
N SER A 75 -14.35 -5.27 105.32
CA SER A 75 -13.93 -6.29 106.28
C SER A 75 -12.76 -5.85 107.17
N TRP A 76 -12.26 -4.61 107.02
CA TRP A 76 -11.17 -4.07 107.81
C TRP A 76 -11.62 -3.76 109.25
N ILE A 77 -10.93 -4.34 110.23
CA ILE A 77 -11.32 -4.24 111.65
C ILE A 77 -10.15 -3.68 112.47
N GLU A 78 -10.32 -2.46 112.98
CA GLU A 78 -9.37 -1.79 113.87
C GLU A 78 -10.09 -1.05 115.00
N SER A 79 -9.35 -0.68 116.04
CA SER A 79 -9.90 0.20 117.07
C SER A 79 -10.24 1.58 116.48
N PRO A 80 -11.29 2.28 116.98
CA PRO A 80 -11.67 3.62 116.51
C PRO A 80 -10.50 4.61 116.36
N THR A 81 -9.60 4.64 117.34
CA THR A 81 -8.44 5.54 117.36
C THR A 81 -7.39 5.13 116.31
N LEU A 82 -7.16 3.83 116.15
CA LEU A 82 -6.20 3.30 115.18
C LEU A 82 -6.70 3.53 113.75
N PHE A 83 -7.98 3.28 113.50
CA PHE A 83 -8.62 3.54 112.22
C PHE A 83 -8.52 5.02 111.80
N ALA A 84 -8.60 5.96 112.76
CA ALA A 84 -8.40 7.38 112.48
C ALA A 84 -6.96 7.70 112.06
N THR A 85 -5.96 6.98 112.61
CA THR A 85 -4.56 7.10 112.15
C THR A 85 -4.36 6.49 110.76
N THR A 86 -4.96 5.32 110.49
CA THR A 86 -4.97 4.70 109.16
C THR A 86 -5.59 5.62 108.12
N LEU A 87 -6.70 6.29 108.44
CA LEU A 87 -7.29 7.28 107.55
C LEU A 87 -6.39 8.50 107.35
N ALA A 88 -5.72 9.00 108.40
CA ALA A 88 -4.78 10.11 108.28
C ALA A 88 -3.64 9.77 107.30
N HIS A 89 -3.12 8.53 107.35
CA HIS A 89 -2.15 8.03 106.39
C HIS A 89 -2.64 8.21 104.94
N GLU A 90 -3.83 7.70 104.63
CA GLU A 90 -4.43 7.80 103.31
C GLU A 90 -4.75 9.25 102.88
N LEU A 91 -5.20 10.08 103.83
CA LEU A 91 -5.38 11.51 103.58
C LEU A 91 -4.04 12.19 103.25
N GLY A 92 -2.95 11.73 103.86
CA GLY A 92 -1.60 12.17 103.53
C GLY A 92 -1.23 11.91 102.07
N HIS A 93 -1.51 10.71 101.55
CA HIS A 93 -1.34 10.40 100.13
C HIS A 93 -2.17 11.31 99.21
N ALA A 94 -3.41 11.62 99.60
CA ALA A 94 -4.34 12.38 98.78
C ALA A 94 -4.07 13.90 98.78
N LEU A 95 -3.66 14.46 99.92
CA LEU A 95 -3.68 15.91 100.17
C LEU A 95 -2.29 16.53 100.29
N LEU A 96 -1.30 15.79 100.79
CA LEU A 96 -0.02 16.39 101.13
C LEU A 96 0.92 16.38 99.90
N PRO A 97 1.70 17.46 99.70
CA PRO A 97 2.69 17.50 98.64
C PRO A 97 3.65 16.31 98.75
N GLY A 98 3.82 15.58 97.64
CA GLY A 98 4.67 14.40 97.56
C GLY A 98 4.01 13.07 97.92
N GLY A 99 2.72 13.06 98.30
CA GLY A 99 1.90 11.87 98.33
C GLY A 99 1.68 11.31 96.92
N THR A 100 0.49 11.48 96.34
CA THR A 100 0.19 10.99 94.99
C THR A 100 0.47 12.03 93.90
N GLY A 101 1.72 12.11 93.42
CA GLY A 101 2.07 13.02 92.31
C GLY A 101 3.56 13.33 92.12
N GLY A 102 4.45 12.45 92.56
CA GLY A 102 5.88 12.60 92.33
C GLY A 102 6.26 12.65 90.85
N LYS A 103 7.48 13.13 90.55
CA LYS A 103 8.07 13.10 89.19
C LYS A 103 7.96 11.68 88.62
N ASN A 104 7.52 11.50 87.38
CA ASN A 104 7.55 10.18 86.75
C ASN A 104 8.98 9.60 86.82
N PRO A 105 9.19 8.46 87.50
CA PRO A 105 10.51 7.89 87.67
C PRO A 105 11.08 7.44 86.33
N THR A 106 12.35 7.75 86.07
CA THR A 106 13.06 7.39 84.84
C THR A 106 13.99 6.18 85.00
N ASN A 107 14.13 5.67 86.23
CA ASN A 107 14.89 4.47 86.56
C ASN A 107 14.37 3.88 87.89
N PRO A 108 14.73 2.62 88.23
CA PRO A 108 14.19 1.96 89.42
C PRO A 108 14.54 2.69 90.73
N ASP A 109 15.72 3.33 90.84
CA ASP A 109 16.07 4.09 92.06
C ASP A 109 15.16 5.31 92.24
N GLU A 110 14.81 6.00 91.15
CA GLU A 110 13.84 7.12 91.21
C GLU A 110 12.45 6.60 91.58
N ALA A 111 12.04 5.43 91.08
CA ALA A 111 10.76 4.82 91.43
C ALA A 111 10.68 4.50 92.92
N VAL A 112 11.75 3.91 93.46
CA VAL A 112 11.93 3.68 94.90
C VAL A 112 11.89 5.00 95.67
N ALA A 113 12.70 5.98 95.30
CA ALA A 113 12.76 7.26 96.02
C ALA A 113 11.40 7.97 96.05
N ASN A 114 10.67 7.95 94.93
CA ASN A 114 9.33 8.51 94.85
C ASN A 114 8.32 7.74 95.70
N GLY A 115 8.34 6.40 95.64
CA GLY A 115 7.47 5.55 96.45
C GLY A 115 7.72 5.77 97.94
N LEU A 116 8.97 5.73 98.38
CA LEU A 116 9.33 5.95 99.79
C LEU A 116 9.01 7.38 100.26
N ALA A 117 9.17 8.39 99.40
CA ALA A 117 8.77 9.75 99.74
C ALA A 117 7.24 9.88 99.90
N ASN A 118 6.48 9.22 99.02
CA ASN A 118 5.02 9.16 99.07
C ASN A 118 4.52 8.54 100.38
N GLU A 119 5.03 7.35 100.71
CA GLU A 119 4.74 6.65 101.97
C GLU A 119 5.24 7.45 103.19
N GLY A 120 6.42 8.08 103.09
CA GLY A 120 6.97 8.90 104.16
C GLY A 120 6.12 10.12 104.50
N VAL A 121 5.50 10.75 103.50
CA VAL A 121 4.57 11.88 103.71
C VAL A 121 3.28 11.39 104.37
N ALA A 122 2.73 10.28 103.91
CA ALA A 122 1.52 9.67 104.48
C ALA A 122 1.73 9.26 105.94
N LEU A 123 2.84 8.58 106.23
CA LEU A 123 3.24 8.23 107.60
C LEU A 123 3.38 9.42 108.53
N LEU A 124 3.79 10.59 108.04
CA LEU A 124 3.93 11.76 108.89
C LEU A 124 2.59 12.40 109.22
N SER A 125 1.63 12.35 108.30
CA SER A 125 0.24 12.67 108.63
C SER A 125 -0.25 11.76 109.76
N GLU A 126 -0.09 10.45 109.56
CA GLU A 126 -0.44 9.43 110.56
C GLU A 126 0.23 9.70 111.91
N TYR A 127 1.53 9.99 111.92
CA TYR A 127 2.31 10.30 113.13
C TYR A 127 1.78 11.53 113.87
N ILE A 128 1.48 12.63 113.17
CA ILE A 128 0.95 13.85 113.81
C ILE A 128 -0.40 13.55 114.47
N VAL A 129 -1.29 12.86 113.76
CA VAL A 129 -2.61 12.48 114.28
C VAL A 129 -2.46 11.53 115.48
N ALA A 130 -1.59 10.53 115.39
CA ALA A 130 -1.32 9.59 116.48
C ALA A 130 -0.87 10.31 117.76
N MET A 131 0.08 11.24 117.65
CA MET A 131 0.57 12.04 118.78
C MET A 131 -0.53 12.89 119.42
N GLN A 132 -1.43 13.48 118.61
CA GLN A 132 -2.57 14.28 119.11
C GLN A 132 -3.66 13.43 119.77
N LEU A 133 -3.79 12.17 119.36
CA LEU A 133 -4.68 11.19 119.98
C LEU A 133 -4.08 10.51 121.22
N GLY A 134 -2.82 10.81 121.55
CA GLY A 134 -2.11 10.25 122.70
C GLY A 134 -1.44 8.90 122.44
N LEU A 135 -1.35 8.46 121.18
CA LEU A 135 -0.70 7.22 120.77
C LEU A 135 0.82 7.42 120.62
N THR A 136 1.54 7.50 121.75
CA THR A 136 2.97 7.81 121.79
C THR A 136 3.89 6.58 121.78
N GLY A 137 3.32 5.38 121.66
CA GLY A 137 4.02 4.10 121.74
C GLY A 137 3.93 3.42 123.11
N GLY A 138 4.27 2.12 123.15
CA GLY A 138 4.24 1.32 124.37
C GLY A 138 2.83 1.19 124.96
N LYS A 139 2.67 1.46 126.27
CA LYS A 139 1.35 1.34 126.95
C LYS A 139 0.31 2.34 126.47
N ALA A 140 0.73 3.44 125.82
CA ALA A 140 -0.17 4.48 125.31
C ALA A 140 -0.86 4.09 123.99
N GLY A 141 -0.45 2.97 123.38
CA GLY A 141 -0.90 2.54 122.06
C GLY A 141 0.03 3.03 120.94
N HIS A 142 -0.19 2.51 119.74
CA HIS A 142 0.66 2.68 118.58
C HIS A 142 -0.14 3.29 117.42
N MET A 143 0.53 3.99 116.51
CA MET A 143 -0.05 4.29 115.18
C MET A 143 -0.06 3.01 114.33
N HIS A 144 -0.96 2.94 113.35
CA HIS A 144 -1.20 1.76 112.52
C HIS A 144 0.09 1.20 111.90
N SER A 145 0.89 2.06 111.29
CA SER A 145 2.09 1.68 110.55
C SER A 145 3.30 1.40 111.45
N ASP A 146 3.22 1.65 112.77
CA ASP A 146 4.33 1.43 113.72
C ASP A 146 3.89 0.66 114.98
N ASP A 147 3.28 -0.51 114.74
CA ASP A 147 2.82 -1.45 115.75
C ASP A 147 3.90 -1.85 116.78
N LYS A 148 5.17 -1.74 116.42
CA LYS A 148 6.35 -2.08 117.24
C LYS A 148 7.04 -0.89 117.91
N SER A 149 6.55 0.34 117.75
CA SER A 149 7.19 1.57 118.29
C SER A 149 8.65 1.75 117.86
N VAL A 150 8.97 1.46 116.60
CA VAL A 150 10.30 1.69 116.02
C VAL A 150 10.41 3.11 115.48
N LEU A 151 9.40 3.58 114.75
CA LEU A 151 9.42 4.86 114.04
C LEU A 151 8.99 6.04 114.94
N THR A 152 7.90 5.90 115.71
CA THR A 152 7.32 6.96 116.55
C THR A 152 8.35 7.60 117.50
N PRO A 153 9.23 6.85 118.21
CA PRO A 153 10.27 7.46 119.05
C PRO A 153 11.31 8.26 118.26
N GLN A 154 11.70 7.78 117.06
CA GLN A 154 12.68 8.45 116.21
C GLN A 154 12.13 9.79 115.68
N LEU A 155 10.88 9.78 115.20
CA LEU A 155 10.21 11.00 114.74
C LEU A 155 9.99 11.98 115.89
N THR A 156 9.67 11.50 117.09
CA THR A 156 9.49 12.35 118.29
C THR A 156 10.79 12.99 118.72
N GLN A 157 11.89 12.24 118.73
CA GLN A 157 13.22 12.78 119.02
C GLN A 157 13.63 13.84 117.98
N LEU A 158 13.35 13.58 116.70
CA LEU A 158 13.62 14.53 115.62
C LEU A 158 12.78 15.81 115.75
N ALA A 159 11.48 15.69 116.08
CA ALA A 159 10.60 16.82 116.33
C ALA A 159 11.06 17.67 117.53
N GLN A 160 11.44 17.01 118.63
CA GLN A 160 12.00 17.69 119.81
C GLN A 160 13.30 18.43 119.49
N SER A 161 14.18 17.84 118.67
CA SER A 161 15.44 18.49 118.26
C SER A 161 15.25 19.79 117.48
N LEU A 162 14.08 19.95 116.86
CA LEU A 162 13.69 21.15 116.10
C LEU A 162 12.72 22.06 116.87
N GLY A 163 12.45 21.74 118.15
CA GLY A 163 11.52 22.51 118.98
C GLY A 163 10.06 22.44 118.52
N ILE A 164 9.68 21.39 117.78
CA ILE A 164 8.31 21.19 117.29
C ILE A 164 7.51 20.40 118.33
N ASP A 165 6.49 21.02 118.90
CA ASP A 165 5.47 20.34 119.69
C ASP A 165 4.41 19.71 118.77
N VAL A 166 4.60 18.43 118.46
CA VAL A 166 3.72 17.67 117.54
C VAL A 166 2.26 17.64 118.04
N THR A 167 2.03 17.67 119.35
CA THR A 167 0.69 17.59 119.94
C THR A 167 -0.18 18.84 119.68
N SER A 168 0.44 19.95 119.24
CA SER A 168 -0.25 21.20 118.91
C SER A 168 -0.18 21.59 117.43
N VAL A 169 0.39 20.76 116.55
CA VAL A 169 0.54 21.03 115.12
C VAL A 169 -0.82 21.15 114.43
N LEU A 170 -1.05 22.26 113.73
CA LEU A 170 -2.25 22.47 112.91
C LEU A 170 -1.99 22.08 111.46
N TYR A 171 -3.00 21.52 110.78
CA TYR A 171 -2.92 21.26 109.34
C TYR A 171 -2.60 22.53 108.55
N GLY A 172 -1.70 22.43 107.56
CA GLY A 172 -1.24 23.55 106.75
C GLY A 172 -0.32 24.56 107.45
N SER A 173 -0.05 24.41 108.76
CA SER A 173 0.90 25.27 109.49
C SER A 173 2.35 25.08 109.03
N THR A 174 3.23 26.04 109.35
CA THR A 174 4.67 25.91 109.06
C THR A 174 5.28 24.67 109.71
N ALA A 175 4.85 24.31 110.93
CA ALA A 175 5.30 23.10 111.61
C ALA A 175 4.85 21.83 110.86
N ALA A 176 3.58 21.77 110.46
CA ALA A 176 3.05 20.69 109.62
C ALA A 176 3.83 20.54 108.32
N GLN A 177 4.04 21.66 107.60
CA GLN A 177 4.81 21.67 106.36
C GLN A 177 6.27 21.24 106.59
N THR A 178 6.88 21.61 107.71
CA THR A 178 8.26 21.19 108.02
C THR A 178 8.36 19.69 108.22
N LEU A 179 7.37 19.08 108.88
CA LEU A 179 7.27 17.64 109.04
C LEU A 179 7.05 16.99 107.66
N THR A 180 5.97 17.33 106.97
CA THR A 180 5.47 16.60 105.79
C THR A 180 6.09 17.02 104.45
N LYS A 181 7.02 17.99 104.42
CA LYS A 181 7.64 18.44 103.17
C LYS A 181 8.45 17.32 102.51
N PRO A 182 8.24 17.01 101.22
CA PRO A 182 9.08 16.08 100.47
C PRO A 182 10.54 16.48 100.58
N SER A 183 11.43 15.50 100.75
CA SER A 183 12.85 15.68 101.05
C SER A 183 13.20 16.24 102.44
N SER A 184 12.25 16.36 103.37
CA SER A 184 12.57 16.63 104.77
C SER A 184 13.23 15.38 105.40
N THR A 185 14.05 15.59 106.42
CA THR A 185 14.61 14.47 107.20
C THR A 185 13.52 13.61 107.84
N PHE A 186 12.36 14.19 108.16
CA PHE A 186 11.21 13.43 108.66
C PHE A 186 10.66 12.47 107.61
N VAL A 187 10.43 12.96 106.37
CA VAL A 187 9.91 12.15 105.27
C VAL A 187 10.91 11.07 104.90
N ASP A 188 12.21 11.38 104.89
CA ASP A 188 13.26 10.39 104.62
C ASP A 188 13.33 9.29 105.68
N VAL A 189 13.24 9.64 106.98
CA VAL A 189 13.22 8.66 108.08
C VAL A 189 11.96 7.79 108.02
N ALA A 190 10.78 8.41 107.84
CA ALA A 190 9.51 7.71 107.72
C ALA A 190 9.48 6.80 106.49
N GLY A 191 9.88 7.31 105.33
CA GLY A 191 9.96 6.57 104.06
C GLY A 191 10.95 5.42 104.12
N LYS A 192 12.13 5.60 104.75
CA LYS A 192 13.10 4.50 104.96
C LYS A 192 12.54 3.39 105.85
N PHE A 193 11.83 3.75 106.92
CA PHE A 193 11.16 2.77 107.75
C PHE A 193 10.12 1.99 106.95
N TYR A 194 9.21 2.68 106.26
CA TYR A 194 8.18 2.03 105.45
C TYR A 194 8.76 1.16 104.33
N GLY A 195 9.89 1.59 103.76
CA GLY A 195 10.64 0.84 102.76
C GLY A 195 11.15 -0.52 103.24
N THR A 196 11.15 -0.80 104.55
CA THR A 196 11.46 -2.12 105.12
C THR A 196 10.25 -3.00 105.35
N LEU A 197 9.03 -2.44 105.26
CA LEU A 197 7.79 -3.17 105.37
C LEU A 197 7.42 -3.83 104.03
N SER A 198 6.52 -4.79 104.08
CA SER A 198 6.03 -5.49 102.89
C SER A 198 4.61 -5.03 102.53
N PRO A 199 4.34 -4.68 101.26
CA PRO A 199 2.97 -4.41 100.81
C PRO A 199 2.12 -5.68 100.89
N SER A 200 0.83 -5.52 101.17
CA SER A 200 -0.12 -6.64 101.28
C SER A 200 -0.24 -7.48 100.00
N ILE A 201 -0.01 -6.86 98.84
CA ILE A 201 -0.03 -7.53 97.53
C ILE A 201 1.28 -8.23 97.17
N ALA A 202 2.39 -7.92 97.86
CA ALA A 202 3.70 -8.52 97.64
C ALA A 202 4.38 -8.80 99.00
N THR A 203 3.80 -9.74 99.76
CA THR A 203 4.22 -10.05 101.15
C THR A 203 5.66 -10.55 101.29
N ASN A 204 6.27 -10.99 100.18
CA ASN A 204 7.63 -11.51 100.11
C ASN A 204 8.64 -10.48 99.58
N LEU A 205 8.21 -9.26 99.33
CA LEU A 205 9.04 -8.13 98.94
C LEU A 205 8.93 -7.03 99.98
N THR A 206 9.98 -6.25 100.13
CA THR A 206 9.89 -4.94 100.79
C THR A 206 9.27 -3.92 99.84
N TYR A 207 8.70 -2.83 100.35
CA TYR A 207 8.23 -1.71 99.51
C TYR A 207 9.34 -1.18 98.58
N LYS A 208 10.60 -1.18 99.05
CA LYS A 208 11.76 -0.82 98.24
C LYS A 208 11.91 -1.73 97.02
N GLU A 209 11.86 -3.05 97.22
CA GLU A 209 11.96 -4.01 96.11
C GLU A 209 10.73 -3.92 95.22
N PHE A 210 9.53 -3.84 95.80
CA PHE A 210 8.27 -3.75 95.07
C PHE A 210 8.21 -2.55 94.11
N TYR A 211 8.61 -1.33 94.54
CA TYR A 211 8.57 -0.16 93.64
C TYR A 211 9.58 -0.26 92.48
N ALA A 212 10.77 -0.81 92.74
CA ALA A 212 11.76 -1.04 91.69
C ALA A 212 11.24 -2.07 90.67
N ASP A 213 10.73 -3.19 91.17
CA ASP A 213 10.24 -4.31 90.38
C ASP A 213 9.01 -3.92 89.56
N TRP A 214 8.06 -3.22 90.18
CA TRP A 214 6.85 -2.71 89.52
C TRP A 214 7.19 -1.79 88.36
N TRP A 215 8.17 -0.89 88.57
CA TRP A 215 8.62 0.01 87.52
C TRP A 215 9.26 -0.76 86.36
N ILE A 216 10.15 -1.71 86.65
CA ILE A 216 10.83 -2.53 85.65
C ILE A 216 9.82 -3.28 84.79
N VAL A 217 8.87 -3.99 85.41
CA VAL A 217 7.83 -4.73 84.68
C VAL A 217 7.00 -3.80 83.80
N SER A 218 6.57 -2.65 84.35
CA SER A 218 5.75 -1.68 83.62
C SER A 218 6.46 -1.08 82.40
N HIS A 219 7.80 -0.98 82.42
CA HIS A 219 8.60 -0.47 81.30
C HIS A 219 8.95 -1.54 80.26
N CYS A 220 8.64 -2.81 80.54
CA CYS A 220 8.83 -3.92 79.61
C CYS A 220 7.56 -4.27 78.82
N GLY A 221 6.59 -3.35 78.77
CA GLY A 221 5.34 -3.52 78.04
C GLY A 221 4.30 -4.43 78.71
N GLU A 222 4.63 -5.02 79.85
CA GLU A 222 3.70 -5.80 80.65
C GLU A 222 2.98 -4.93 81.67
N VAL A 223 1.68 -5.17 81.84
CA VAL A 223 0.91 -4.46 82.84
C VAL A 223 1.29 -5.05 84.19
N ALA A 224 1.97 -4.30 85.07
CA ALA A 224 2.42 -4.81 86.36
C ALA A 224 1.30 -5.46 87.22
N THR A 225 0.02 -5.17 86.96
CA THR A 225 -1.11 -5.83 87.60
C THR A 225 -1.33 -7.29 87.17
N THR A 226 -0.72 -7.76 86.07
CA THR A 226 -0.76 -9.17 85.62
C THR A 226 0.25 -10.04 86.36
N VAL A 227 1.27 -9.45 86.98
CA VAL A 227 2.24 -10.18 87.81
C VAL A 227 1.54 -10.72 89.07
N ASP A 228 1.86 -11.97 89.40
CA ASP A 228 1.46 -12.59 90.66
C ASP A 228 2.47 -12.22 91.76
N TRP A 229 2.35 -10.99 92.25
CA TRP A 229 3.27 -10.40 93.24
C TRP A 229 3.39 -11.19 94.55
N GLN A 230 2.41 -12.03 94.88
CA GLN A 230 2.46 -12.91 96.05
C GLN A 230 3.47 -14.06 95.89
N LYS A 231 3.78 -14.45 94.64
CA LYS A 231 4.73 -15.52 94.32
C LYS A 231 6.15 -15.02 94.05
N ILE A 232 6.34 -13.71 93.92
CA ILE A 232 7.66 -13.11 93.73
C ILE A 232 8.45 -13.22 95.03
N GLN A 233 9.71 -13.65 94.95
CA GLN A 233 10.63 -13.70 96.09
C GLN A 233 11.81 -12.74 95.86
N GLY A 234 12.20 -11.93 96.84
CA GLY A 234 13.38 -11.08 96.71
C GLY A 234 14.68 -11.90 96.65
N PRO A 235 15.62 -11.67 95.71
CA PRO A 235 15.54 -10.79 94.53
C PRO A 235 15.25 -11.58 93.23
N THR A 236 13.99 -11.59 92.76
CA THR A 236 13.59 -12.18 91.46
C THR A 236 13.96 -11.25 90.30
N ILE A 237 13.82 -9.93 90.50
CA ILE A 237 14.22 -8.90 89.55
C ILE A 237 15.45 -8.21 90.12
N THR A 238 16.50 -8.12 89.32
CA THR A 238 17.75 -7.46 89.70
C THR A 238 18.05 -6.36 88.71
N TYR A 239 18.62 -5.27 89.22
CA TYR A 239 19.07 -4.18 88.36
C TYR A 239 20.39 -3.60 88.89
N THR A 240 21.23 -3.13 87.99
CA THR A 240 22.47 -2.43 88.33
C THR A 240 22.54 -1.12 87.56
N ASN A 241 22.84 -0.04 88.28
CA ASN A 241 23.05 1.27 87.68
C ASN A 241 24.53 1.48 87.43
N THR A 242 24.90 1.65 86.17
CA THR A 242 26.26 1.98 85.74
C THR A 242 26.26 3.31 84.97
N ILE A 243 27.41 3.97 84.86
CA ILE A 243 27.56 5.13 83.98
C ILE A 243 28.38 4.66 82.79
N VAL A 244 27.78 4.73 81.60
CA VAL A 244 28.45 4.41 80.34
C VAL A 244 28.44 5.66 79.49
N ASN A 245 29.63 6.18 79.15
CA ASN A 245 29.79 7.40 78.33
C ASN A 245 29.07 8.65 78.88
N GLY A 246 28.97 8.77 80.21
CA GLY A 246 28.31 9.92 80.86
C GLY A 246 26.79 9.78 80.98
N GLU A 247 26.19 8.71 80.46
CA GLU A 247 24.76 8.39 80.60
C GLU A 247 24.56 7.31 81.68
N LYS A 248 23.52 7.46 82.52
CA LYS A 248 23.12 6.44 83.50
C LYS A 248 22.43 5.29 82.74
N VAL A 249 23.01 4.10 82.80
CA VAL A 249 22.48 2.87 82.19
C VAL A 249 22.02 1.94 83.30
N CYS A 250 20.76 1.51 83.24
CA CYS A 250 20.20 0.54 84.16
C CYS A 250 20.17 -0.84 83.48
N SER A 251 21.07 -1.74 83.85
CA SER A 251 21.06 -3.12 83.32
C SER A 251 20.13 -3.98 84.18
N ILE A 252 19.09 -4.53 83.55
CA ILE A 252 18.06 -5.37 84.16
C ILE A 252 18.36 -6.84 83.86
N GLY A 253 18.15 -7.69 84.86
CA GLY A 253 18.10 -9.14 84.68
C GLY A 253 17.09 -9.75 85.63
N THR A 254 16.28 -10.70 85.16
CA THR A 254 15.27 -11.35 85.99
C THR A 254 15.38 -12.86 85.97
N GLN A 255 15.05 -13.47 87.10
CA GLN A 255 14.54 -14.85 87.18
C GLN A 255 13.12 -14.89 86.57
N PRO A 256 12.51 -16.08 86.40
CA PRO A 256 11.12 -16.20 85.96
C PRO A 256 10.16 -15.38 86.84
N VAL A 257 9.51 -14.38 86.26
CA VAL A 257 8.48 -13.55 86.90
C VAL A 257 7.12 -14.21 86.64
N PRO A 258 6.47 -14.82 87.64
CA PRO A 258 5.15 -15.45 87.49
C PRO A 258 4.05 -14.42 87.20
N LEU A 259 3.19 -14.76 86.24
CA LEU A 259 1.96 -14.02 85.94
C LEU A 259 0.74 -14.74 86.54
N LYS A 260 -0.34 -13.99 86.75
CA LYS A 260 -1.59 -14.47 87.38
C LYS A 260 -2.30 -15.57 86.56
N ASP A 261 -2.05 -15.66 85.26
CA ASP A 261 -2.60 -16.69 84.37
C ASP A 261 -1.81 -18.01 84.39
N GLY A 262 -0.74 -18.08 85.19
CA GLY A 262 0.13 -19.25 85.32
C GLY A 262 1.31 -19.26 84.34
N THR A 263 1.40 -18.32 83.42
CA THR A 263 2.59 -18.12 82.57
C THR A 263 3.69 -17.38 83.33
N TRP A 264 4.87 -17.26 82.72
CA TRP A 264 5.98 -16.50 83.30
C TRP A 264 6.76 -15.77 82.22
N MET A 265 7.47 -14.72 82.63
CA MET A 265 8.31 -13.92 81.75
C MET A 265 9.72 -13.78 82.29
N THR A 266 10.67 -13.47 81.42
CA THR A 266 11.99 -12.96 81.81
C THR A 266 12.28 -11.66 81.10
N MET A 267 12.96 -10.74 81.78
CA MET A 267 13.40 -9.47 81.23
C MET A 267 14.92 -9.36 81.35
N SER A 268 15.56 -8.88 80.30
CA SER A 268 16.99 -8.60 80.33
C SER A 268 17.35 -7.49 79.36
N GLY A 269 18.34 -6.67 79.71
CA GLY A 269 18.86 -5.64 78.82
C GLY A 269 19.14 -4.33 79.55
N ASP A 270 19.35 -3.27 78.78
CA ASP A 270 19.78 -1.98 79.30
C ASP A 270 18.70 -0.92 79.09
N VAL A 271 18.28 -0.24 80.16
CA VAL A 271 17.44 0.96 80.06
C VAL A 271 18.35 2.18 79.93
N SER A 272 18.47 2.70 78.72
CA SER A 272 19.14 3.97 78.39
C SER A 272 18.66 4.47 77.04
N LEU A 273 18.97 5.73 76.68
CA LEU A 273 18.60 6.34 75.39
C LEU A 273 18.98 5.48 74.16
N LYS A 274 19.99 4.62 74.30
CA LYS A 274 20.51 3.72 73.25
C LYS A 274 20.36 2.23 73.58
N GLY A 275 19.88 1.91 74.78
CA GLY A 275 19.68 0.57 75.27
C GLY A 275 18.29 0.06 74.94
N TYR A 276 18.13 -1.26 74.98
CA TYR A 276 16.84 -1.90 74.83
C TYR A 276 16.65 -2.95 75.93
N ILE A 277 15.42 -3.09 76.37
CA ILE A 277 15.00 -4.20 77.22
C ILE A 277 14.33 -5.25 76.34
N THR A 278 14.71 -6.51 76.53
CA THR A 278 14.02 -7.65 75.90
C THR A 278 13.18 -8.34 76.96
N ALA A 279 11.87 -8.43 76.72
CA ALA A 279 10.96 -9.23 77.51
C ALA A 279 10.61 -10.50 76.72
N THR A 280 10.74 -11.66 77.36
CA THR A 280 10.42 -12.96 76.76
C THR A 280 9.31 -13.60 77.57
N LEU A 281 8.17 -13.86 76.93
CA LEU A 281 7.00 -14.50 77.52
C LEU A 281 7.03 -16.00 77.21
N PHE A 282 6.84 -16.82 78.24
CA PHE A 282 6.84 -18.27 78.13
C PHE A 282 5.45 -18.82 78.40
N GLY A 283 4.99 -19.75 77.55
CA GLY A 283 3.74 -20.48 77.78
C GLY A 283 3.83 -21.46 78.96
N LEU A 284 2.70 -22.07 79.32
CA LEU A 284 2.63 -23.10 80.38
C LEU A 284 3.55 -24.31 80.12
N ASN A 285 3.93 -24.57 78.86
CA ASN A 285 4.85 -25.62 78.45
C ASN A 285 6.34 -25.21 78.52
N GLY A 286 6.64 -23.99 78.99
CA GLY A 286 8.00 -23.45 79.07
C GLY A 286 8.61 -23.04 77.73
N GLN A 287 7.87 -23.07 76.63
CA GLN A 287 8.33 -22.58 75.34
C GLN A 287 8.09 -21.07 75.22
N VAL A 288 9.00 -20.38 74.54
CA VAL A 288 8.81 -18.98 74.17
C VAL A 288 7.56 -18.86 73.30
N ARG A 289 6.69 -17.92 73.65
CA ARG A 289 5.48 -17.57 72.91
C ARG A 289 5.66 -16.23 72.18
N GLU A 290 6.27 -15.27 72.88
CA GLU A 290 6.48 -13.91 72.40
C GLU A 290 7.80 -13.37 72.95
N GLN A 291 8.49 -12.57 72.15
CA GLN A 291 9.66 -11.81 72.55
C GLN A 291 9.53 -10.38 72.06
N GLY A 292 9.37 -9.45 72.99
CA GLY A 292 9.28 -8.02 72.71
C GLY A 292 10.59 -7.32 73.04
N LYS A 293 11.01 -6.39 72.19
CA LYS A 293 12.13 -5.48 72.44
C LYS A 293 11.58 -4.06 72.61
N PHE A 294 11.96 -3.42 73.70
CA PHE A 294 11.44 -2.11 74.12
C PHE A 294 12.59 -1.12 74.25
N ASP A 295 12.35 0.13 73.85
CA ASP A 295 13.28 1.23 74.14
C ASP A 295 13.11 1.76 75.58
N TYR A 296 13.89 2.77 75.96
CA TYR A 296 13.85 3.37 77.30
C TYR A 296 12.53 4.05 77.69
N THR A 297 11.66 4.34 76.72
CA THR A 297 10.32 4.90 76.98
C THR A 297 9.26 3.82 77.19
N GLY A 298 9.61 2.56 76.97
CA GLY A 298 8.67 1.44 76.93
C GLY A 298 8.00 1.27 75.55
N PHE A 299 8.45 1.96 74.50
CA PHE A 299 7.94 1.74 73.15
C PHE A 299 8.50 0.42 72.58
N LYS A 300 7.60 -0.46 72.13
CA LYS A 300 7.96 -1.74 71.52
C LYS A 300 8.52 -1.51 70.12
N VAL A 301 9.84 -1.67 69.95
CA VAL A 301 10.54 -1.50 68.66
C VAL A 301 10.57 -2.79 67.83
N GLN A 302 10.42 -3.94 68.48
CA GLN A 302 10.34 -5.23 67.81
C GLN A 302 9.45 -6.19 68.61
N ASP A 303 8.71 -7.03 67.90
CA ASP A 303 7.84 -8.06 68.48
C ASP A 303 7.95 -9.35 67.67
N MET A 304 8.30 -10.45 68.31
CA MET A 304 8.52 -11.74 67.65
C MET A 304 7.65 -12.82 68.28
N PHE A 305 6.87 -13.51 67.46
CA PHE A 305 5.98 -14.58 67.88
C PHE A 305 6.55 -15.94 67.52
N TYR A 306 6.37 -16.90 68.41
CA TYR A 306 6.94 -18.24 68.29
C TYR A 306 5.85 -19.32 68.36
N LEU A 307 6.04 -20.38 67.59
CA LEU A 307 5.28 -21.62 67.69
C LEU A 307 6.26 -22.79 67.68
N ASN A 308 6.19 -23.66 68.70
CA ASN A 308 7.13 -24.77 68.89
C ASN A 308 8.61 -24.35 68.88
N GLY A 309 8.92 -23.18 69.45
CA GLY A 309 10.29 -22.66 69.54
C GLY A 309 10.85 -22.08 68.23
N LYS A 310 10.06 -21.98 67.16
CA LYS A 310 10.46 -21.30 65.91
C LYS A 310 9.66 -20.01 65.72
N PRO A 311 10.29 -18.94 65.22
CA PRO A 311 9.58 -17.71 64.91
C PRO A 311 8.58 -17.96 63.77
N THR A 312 7.36 -17.46 63.91
CA THR A 312 6.31 -17.49 62.88
C THR A 312 6.03 -16.11 62.34
N GLN A 313 6.17 -15.08 63.19
CA GLN A 313 5.95 -13.69 62.83
C GLN A 313 6.96 -12.79 63.54
N GLN A 314 7.37 -11.71 62.87
CA GLN A 314 8.14 -10.63 63.46
C GLN A 314 7.57 -9.29 62.99
N PHE A 315 7.48 -8.33 63.90
CA PHE A 315 7.11 -6.95 63.61
C PHE A 315 8.25 -6.06 64.05
N ASP A 316 8.76 -5.23 63.12
CA ASP A 316 9.75 -4.20 63.40
C ASP A 316 9.05 -2.84 63.30
N PHE A 317 8.89 -2.17 64.44
CA PHE A 317 8.13 -0.92 64.56
C PHE A 317 9.04 0.30 64.53
N ASN A 318 8.63 1.30 63.76
CA ASN A 318 9.21 2.63 63.81
C ASN A 318 8.37 3.56 64.68
N LEU A 319 9.00 4.61 65.20
CA LEU A 319 8.35 5.59 66.09
C LEU A 319 7.19 6.35 65.41
N ASP A 320 7.21 6.46 64.07
CA ASP A 320 6.16 7.10 63.28
C ASP A 320 4.94 6.20 63.00
N LYS A 321 4.89 5.01 63.61
CA LYS A 321 3.88 3.96 63.46
C LYS A 321 3.94 3.18 62.14
N SER A 322 4.92 3.44 61.27
CA SER A 322 5.24 2.50 60.19
C SER A 322 5.88 1.23 60.77
N TYR A 323 5.72 0.10 60.08
CA TYR A 323 6.32 -1.16 60.53
C TYR A 323 6.56 -2.12 59.38
N THR A 324 7.50 -3.04 59.58
CA THR A 324 7.69 -4.19 58.70
C THR A 324 7.19 -5.45 59.40
N LYS A 325 6.35 -6.21 58.72
CA LYS A 325 5.88 -7.52 59.17
C LYS A 325 6.57 -8.63 58.37
N HIS A 326 7.22 -9.53 59.07
CA HIS A 326 7.74 -10.77 58.52
C HIS A 326 6.82 -11.92 58.90
N ASP A 327 6.43 -12.73 57.92
CA ASP A 327 5.77 -14.03 58.14
C ASP A 327 6.75 -15.13 57.70
N PHE A 328 7.09 -16.04 58.62
CA PHE A 328 8.06 -17.11 58.40
C PHE A 328 7.34 -18.45 58.20
N ASN A 329 7.68 -19.15 57.13
CA ASN A 329 7.22 -20.50 56.87
C ASN A 329 8.15 -21.53 57.51
N THR A 330 7.64 -22.75 57.69
CA THR A 330 8.38 -23.86 58.31
C THR A 330 9.59 -24.33 57.50
N ASP A 331 9.59 -24.09 56.19
CA ASP A 331 10.68 -24.42 55.27
C ASP A 331 11.79 -23.35 55.23
N GLY A 332 11.64 -22.25 55.98
CA GLY A 332 12.57 -21.13 56.02
C GLY A 332 12.30 -20.04 54.97
N SER A 333 11.32 -20.22 54.08
CA SER A 333 10.84 -19.14 53.23
C SER A 333 10.09 -18.09 54.06
N GLN A 334 10.03 -16.85 53.56
CA GLN A 334 9.37 -15.76 54.29
C GLN A 334 8.71 -14.77 53.35
N THR A 335 7.77 -14.00 53.90
CA THR A 335 7.26 -12.79 53.27
C THR A 335 7.53 -11.59 54.16
N ALA A 336 8.01 -10.49 53.57
CA ALA A 336 8.18 -9.22 54.26
C ALA A 336 7.17 -8.22 53.71
N THR A 337 6.37 -7.61 54.57
CA THR A 337 5.35 -6.64 54.21
C THR A 337 5.62 -5.32 54.93
N VAL A 338 5.84 -4.25 54.19
CA VAL A 338 6.09 -2.91 54.74
C VAL A 338 4.78 -2.15 54.78
N TYR A 339 4.46 -1.58 55.94
CA TYR A 339 3.28 -0.76 56.19
C TYR A 339 3.71 0.67 56.49
N GLY A 340 3.14 1.63 55.77
CA GLY A 340 3.37 3.05 56.02
C GLY A 340 2.67 3.56 57.29
N VAL A 341 2.83 4.85 57.59
CA VAL A 341 2.28 5.51 58.80
C VAL A 341 0.75 5.45 58.94
N THR A 342 0.03 5.19 57.84
CA THR A 342 -1.43 5.01 57.81
C THR A 342 -1.87 3.56 58.00
N GLY A 343 -0.92 2.62 58.15
CA GLY A 343 -1.18 1.19 58.20
C GLY A 343 -1.49 0.56 56.83
N GLN A 344 -1.35 1.30 55.73
CA GLN A 344 -1.48 0.75 54.38
C GLN A 344 -0.16 0.10 53.93
N MET A 345 -0.28 -1.01 53.21
CA MET A 345 0.86 -1.69 52.60
C MET A 345 1.51 -0.77 51.54
N THR A 346 2.84 -0.68 51.58
CA THR A 346 3.66 0.08 50.62
C THR A 346 4.59 -0.81 49.82
N GLU A 347 5.01 -1.95 50.39
CA GLU A 347 5.86 -2.94 49.73
C GLU A 347 5.51 -4.35 50.24
N TYR A 348 5.62 -5.34 49.34
CA TYR A 348 5.45 -6.75 49.64
C TYR A 348 6.53 -7.58 48.92
N GLY A 349 7.39 -8.23 49.69
CA GLY A 349 8.45 -9.10 49.19
C GLY A 349 8.23 -10.57 49.58
N LYS A 350 8.42 -11.50 48.63
CA LYS A 350 8.53 -12.94 48.92
C LYS A 350 9.97 -13.40 48.76
N PHE A 351 10.41 -14.25 49.67
CA PHE A 351 11.75 -14.83 49.68
C PHE A 351 11.65 -16.34 49.78
N ASN A 352 12.48 -17.05 49.03
CA ASN A 352 12.60 -18.50 49.19
C ASN A 352 13.40 -18.87 50.45
N ALA A 353 13.52 -20.16 50.74
CA ALA A 353 14.24 -20.67 51.91
C ALA A 353 15.74 -20.31 51.96
N ALA A 354 16.35 -19.91 50.84
CA ALA A 354 17.74 -19.43 50.77
C ALA A 354 17.86 -17.91 50.96
N GLY A 355 16.74 -17.20 51.19
CA GLY A 355 16.70 -15.74 51.31
C GLY A 355 16.73 -14.99 49.98
N PHE A 356 16.60 -15.68 48.84
CA PHE A 356 16.51 -15.02 47.52
C PHE A 356 15.10 -14.47 47.31
N LYS A 357 15.00 -13.17 46.99
CA LYS A 357 13.73 -12.50 46.70
C LYS A 357 13.17 -13.04 45.38
N THR A 358 12.02 -13.70 45.43
CA THR A 358 11.33 -14.26 44.24
C THR A 358 10.24 -13.33 43.71
N GLN A 359 9.73 -12.42 44.55
CA GLN A 359 8.71 -11.45 44.17
C GLN A 359 8.88 -10.16 44.97
N ASP A 360 8.61 -9.02 44.34
CA ASP A 360 8.61 -7.70 44.97
C ASP A 360 7.48 -6.84 44.39
N ILE A 361 6.59 -6.31 45.22
CA ILE A 361 5.44 -5.52 44.78
C ILE A 361 5.40 -4.21 45.55
N PHE A 362 5.31 -3.10 44.83
CA PHE A 362 5.19 -1.75 45.38
C PHE A 362 3.75 -1.27 45.28
N TYR A 363 3.26 -0.60 46.32
CA TYR A 363 1.88 -0.14 46.42
C TYR A 363 1.79 1.36 46.62
N THR A 364 0.74 1.97 46.09
CA THR A 364 0.33 3.34 46.41
C THR A 364 -1.19 3.35 46.57
N ASN A 365 -1.68 3.86 47.70
CA ASN A 365 -3.11 3.84 48.05
C ASN A 365 -3.74 2.44 47.97
N GLY A 366 -3.00 1.41 48.37
CA GLY A 366 -3.44 0.01 48.35
C GLY A 366 -3.49 -0.66 46.96
N LYS A 367 -3.05 0.03 45.89
CA LYS A 367 -2.96 -0.55 44.55
C LYS A 367 -1.50 -0.79 44.15
N PRO A 368 -1.16 -1.92 43.51
CA PRO A 368 0.16 -2.15 42.95
C PRO A 368 0.51 -1.07 41.92
N THR A 369 1.74 -0.56 41.96
CA THR A 369 2.31 0.35 40.95
C THR A 369 3.43 -0.32 40.18
N GLN A 370 4.17 -1.21 40.84
CA GLN A 370 5.24 -2.01 40.25
C GLN A 370 5.24 -3.41 40.83
N GLN A 371 5.58 -4.41 40.02
CA GLN A 371 5.84 -5.78 40.48
C GLN A 371 7.06 -6.35 39.75
N TYR A 372 7.90 -7.07 40.49
CA TYR A 372 9.05 -7.79 39.98
C TYR A 372 8.89 -9.25 40.33
N ASP A 373 8.90 -10.13 39.32
CA ASP A 373 8.90 -11.58 39.51
C ASP A 373 10.27 -12.12 39.08
N PHE A 374 11.05 -12.59 40.06
CA PHE A 374 12.43 -13.03 39.86
C PHE A 374 12.51 -14.54 39.72
N ASN A 375 13.16 -14.99 38.65
CA ASN A 375 13.52 -16.39 38.46
C ASN A 375 14.86 -16.70 39.15
N LEU A 376 15.10 -17.99 39.42
CA LEU A 376 16.34 -18.44 40.07
C LEU A 376 17.60 -18.21 39.23
N ASP A 377 17.46 -18.10 37.91
CA ASP A 377 18.57 -17.82 36.98
C ASP A 377 18.92 -16.32 36.88
N LYS A 378 18.28 -15.48 37.71
CA LYS A 378 18.38 -14.01 37.75
C LYS A 378 17.70 -13.28 36.61
N SER A 379 17.01 -13.97 35.69
CA SER A 379 16.03 -13.32 34.82
C SER A 379 14.84 -12.84 35.64
N TYR A 380 14.15 -11.81 35.18
CA TYR A 380 12.96 -11.30 35.88
C TYR A 380 12.00 -10.61 34.95
N THR A 381 10.72 -10.60 35.34
CA THR A 381 9.69 -9.79 34.69
C THR A 381 9.37 -8.60 35.56
N LYS A 382 9.43 -7.40 34.98
CA LYS A 382 8.96 -6.16 35.60
C LYS A 382 7.60 -5.79 35.04
N HIS A 383 6.62 -5.66 35.91
CA HIS A 383 5.30 -5.10 35.62
C HIS A 383 5.24 -3.66 36.13
N ASP A 384 4.87 -2.72 35.27
CA ASP A 384 4.50 -1.36 35.67
C ASP A 384 2.98 -1.21 35.45
N PHE A 385 2.25 -0.86 36.51
CA PHE A 385 0.80 -0.72 36.51
C PHE A 385 0.41 0.76 36.49
N ASN A 386 -0.43 1.13 35.53
CA ASN A 386 -1.02 2.46 35.46
C ASN A 386 -2.28 2.55 36.31
N THR A 387 -2.67 3.78 36.65
CA THR A 387 -3.85 4.05 37.47
C THR A 387 -5.18 3.64 36.83
N ASP A 388 -5.23 3.53 35.50
CA ASP A 388 -6.38 3.09 34.72
C ASP A 388 -6.51 1.56 34.62
N GLY A 389 -5.56 0.81 35.18
CA GLY A 389 -5.51 -0.65 35.13
C GLY A 389 -4.77 -1.22 33.91
N SER A 390 -4.30 -0.38 32.98
CA SER A 390 -3.35 -0.81 31.95
C SER A 390 -2.00 -1.14 32.56
N GLN A 391 -1.22 -2.00 31.89
CA GLN A 391 0.09 -2.41 32.41
C GLN A 391 1.10 -2.61 31.29
N THR A 392 2.37 -2.52 31.63
CA THR A 392 3.48 -2.94 30.76
C THR A 392 4.27 -4.04 31.46
N ALA A 393 4.54 -5.14 30.75
CA ALA A 393 5.40 -6.21 31.22
C ALA A 393 6.72 -6.18 30.43
N THR A 394 7.84 -6.13 31.13
CA THR A 394 9.18 -6.12 30.53
C THR A 394 9.96 -7.32 31.05
N LEU A 395 10.38 -8.21 30.17
CA LEU A 395 11.21 -9.37 30.50
C LEU A 395 12.68 -9.02 30.35
N TYR A 396 13.46 -9.28 31.40
CA TYR A 396 14.90 -9.12 31.43
C TYR A 396 15.58 -10.49 31.51
N GLY A 397 16.52 -10.74 30.60
CA GLY A 397 17.31 -11.97 30.60
C GLY A 397 18.35 -12.02 31.72
N ILE A 398 19.10 -13.13 31.79
CA ILE A 398 20.07 -13.42 32.86
C ILE A 398 21.22 -12.40 33.01
N THR A 399 21.51 -11.62 31.96
CA THR A 399 22.53 -10.55 31.98
C THR A 399 21.92 -9.15 32.11
N GLY A 400 20.62 -9.03 32.41
CA GLY A 400 19.92 -7.77 32.68
C GLY A 400 19.49 -6.97 31.44
N GLN A 401 19.64 -7.53 30.24
CA GLN A 401 19.14 -6.97 28.99
C GLN A 401 17.66 -7.29 28.81
N MET A 402 16.92 -6.34 28.23
CA MET A 402 15.54 -6.54 27.80
C MET A 402 15.50 -7.56 26.67
N THR A 403 14.60 -8.55 26.77
CA THR A 403 14.35 -9.57 25.74
C THR A 403 12.93 -9.47 25.17
N GLU A 404 11.96 -8.99 25.95
CA GLU A 404 10.58 -8.79 25.53
C GLU A 404 9.98 -7.57 26.25
N TYR A 405 9.13 -6.83 25.54
CA TYR A 405 8.36 -5.72 26.06
C TYR A 405 6.92 -5.80 25.55
N ALA A 406 5.96 -5.95 26.45
CA ALA A 406 4.55 -6.06 26.11
C ALA A 406 3.71 -4.98 26.81
N LYS A 407 2.76 -4.40 26.08
CA LYS A 407 1.73 -3.49 26.63
C LYS A 407 0.38 -4.17 26.65
N PHE A 408 -0.37 -3.91 27.71
CA PHE A 408 -1.73 -4.40 27.89
C PHE A 408 -2.66 -3.23 28.22
N ASN A 409 -3.86 -3.23 27.66
CA ASN A 409 -4.89 -2.28 28.05
C ASN A 409 -5.53 -2.66 29.41
N ALA A 410 -6.46 -1.84 29.88
CA ALA A 410 -7.14 -2.04 31.16
C ALA A 410 -7.98 -3.35 31.26
N SER A 411 -8.30 -4.00 30.13
CA SER A 411 -8.98 -5.31 30.13
C SER A 411 -8.01 -6.50 30.05
N GLY A 412 -6.70 -6.24 30.10
CA GLY A 412 -5.66 -7.26 29.98
C GLY A 412 -5.41 -7.75 28.55
N PHE A 413 -5.96 -7.07 27.54
CA PHE A 413 -5.67 -7.38 26.13
C PHE A 413 -4.30 -6.82 25.75
N LYS A 414 -3.43 -7.67 25.21
CA LYS A 414 -2.10 -7.29 24.72
C LYS A 414 -2.26 -6.39 23.48
N THR A 415 -1.84 -5.13 23.57
CA THR A 415 -1.92 -4.16 22.47
C THR A 415 -0.62 -4.03 21.70
N GLN A 416 0.50 -4.38 22.33
CA GLN A 416 1.82 -4.34 21.72
C GLN A 416 2.71 -5.44 22.30
N ASP A 417 3.58 -6.01 21.46
CA ASP A 417 4.60 -6.99 21.85
C ASP A 417 5.88 -6.77 21.05
N VAL A 418 7.03 -6.61 21.72
CA VAL A 418 8.31 -6.31 21.07
C VAL A 418 9.38 -7.25 21.58
N PHE A 419 10.05 -7.95 20.68
CA PHE A 419 11.13 -8.88 20.99
C PHE A 419 12.48 -8.24 20.70
N TYR A 420 13.42 -8.36 21.64
CA TYR A 420 14.73 -7.74 21.56
C TYR A 420 15.84 -8.79 21.48
N SER A 421 16.88 -8.47 20.72
CA SER A 421 18.16 -9.18 20.73
C SER A 421 19.29 -8.16 20.79
N ASN A 422 20.22 -8.31 21.74
CA ASN A 422 21.31 -7.37 21.98
C ASN A 422 20.85 -5.91 22.13
N GLY A 423 19.71 -5.68 22.79
CA GLY A 423 19.15 -4.36 23.04
C GLY A 423 18.47 -3.70 21.82
N LYS A 424 18.36 -4.39 20.67
CA LYS A 424 17.64 -3.91 19.49
C LYS A 424 16.38 -4.72 19.24
N PRO A 425 15.24 -4.09 18.86
CA PRO A 425 14.06 -4.81 18.40
C PRO A 425 14.40 -5.71 17.21
N THR A 426 13.85 -6.91 17.20
CA THR A 426 13.93 -7.89 16.09
C THR A 426 12.56 -8.16 15.51
N GLN A 427 11.52 -8.12 16.37
CA GLN A 427 10.13 -8.26 15.97
C GLN A 427 9.26 -7.33 16.81
N GLN A 428 8.20 -6.78 16.22
CA GLN A 428 7.16 -6.05 16.92
C GLN A 428 5.79 -6.45 16.37
N TYR A 429 4.84 -6.59 17.28
CA TYR A 429 3.44 -6.83 16.97
C TYR A 429 2.61 -5.71 17.58
N ASP A 430 1.79 -5.06 16.76
CA ASP A 430 0.82 -4.07 17.20
C ASP A 430 -0.59 -4.63 16.96
N PHE A 431 -1.32 -4.88 18.04
CA PHE A 431 -2.62 -5.56 18.02
C PHE A 431 -3.77 -4.57 18.15
N ASN A 432 -4.72 -4.65 17.25
CA ASN A 432 -5.98 -3.93 17.34
C ASN A 432 -7.02 -4.75 18.12
N LEU A 433 -8.02 -4.07 18.68
CA LEU A 433 -9.11 -4.69 19.43
C LEU A 433 -9.97 -5.67 18.60
N ASP A 434 -10.02 -5.49 17.28
CA ASP A 434 -10.76 -6.37 16.35
C ASP A 434 -9.99 -7.63 15.94
N LYS A 435 -8.83 -7.88 16.58
CA LYS A 435 -7.87 -8.98 16.30
C LYS A 435 -7.06 -8.84 15.02
N SER A 436 -7.20 -7.75 14.26
CA SER A 436 -6.22 -7.40 13.24
C SER A 436 -4.90 -6.97 13.92
N TYR A 437 -3.77 -7.15 13.23
CA TYR A 437 -2.48 -6.75 13.78
C TYR A 437 -1.46 -6.45 12.68
N ALA A 438 -0.51 -5.57 13.01
CA ALA A 438 0.70 -5.36 12.23
C ALA A 438 1.86 -6.14 12.84
N LYS A 439 2.62 -6.86 12.00
CA LYS A 439 3.88 -7.50 12.37
C LYS A 439 5.02 -6.76 11.69
N HIS A 440 6.00 -6.32 12.46
CA HIS A 440 7.24 -5.74 12.00
C HIS A 440 8.38 -6.72 12.24
N ASP A 441 9.15 -7.05 11.20
CA ASP A 441 10.41 -7.79 11.30
C ASP A 441 11.56 -6.83 11.00
N PHE A 442 12.46 -6.64 11.97
CA PHE A 442 13.60 -5.72 11.86
C PHE A 442 14.89 -6.47 11.57
N ASN A 443 15.60 -6.07 10.53
CA ASN A 443 16.92 -6.59 10.20
C ASN A 443 18.02 -5.82 10.93
N ALA A 444 19.19 -6.47 11.08
CA ALA A 444 20.33 -5.88 11.79
C ALA A 444 20.89 -4.60 11.14
N ASP A 445 20.67 -4.42 9.82
CA ASP A 445 21.08 -3.25 9.05
C ASP A 445 20.11 -2.05 9.19
N GLY A 446 19.00 -2.23 9.92
CA GLY A 446 17.96 -1.21 10.10
C GLY A 446 16.84 -1.25 9.07
N SER A 447 16.91 -2.12 8.05
CA SER A 447 15.78 -2.38 7.16
C SER A 447 14.68 -3.13 7.89
N GLN A 448 13.44 -3.02 7.41
CA GLN A 448 12.30 -3.68 8.05
C GLN A 448 11.26 -4.17 7.04
N ILE A 449 10.50 -5.18 7.45
CA ILE A 449 9.30 -5.66 6.77
C ILE A 449 8.12 -5.39 7.69
N ALA A 450 7.09 -4.72 7.17
CA ALA A 450 5.81 -4.56 7.86
C ALA A 450 4.75 -5.40 7.15
N THR A 451 4.04 -6.24 7.89
CA THR A 451 2.96 -7.10 7.36
C THR A 451 1.69 -6.85 8.14
N LEU A 452 0.61 -6.45 7.46
CA LEU A 452 -0.70 -6.24 8.07
C LEU A 452 -1.57 -7.49 7.89
N TYR A 453 -2.19 -7.93 8.97
CA TYR A 453 -3.11 -9.05 9.01
C TYR A 453 -4.51 -8.56 9.40
N GLY A 454 -5.52 -8.96 8.62
CA GLY A 454 -6.91 -8.64 8.90
C GLY A 454 -7.50 -9.48 10.04
N ILE A 455 -8.79 -9.27 10.34
CA ILE A 455 -9.51 -9.90 11.48
C ILE A 455 -9.57 -11.43 11.44
N THR A 456 -9.36 -12.05 10.28
CA THR A 456 -9.32 -13.51 10.09
C THR A 456 -7.90 -14.08 10.12
N GLY A 457 -6.89 -13.25 10.35
CA GLY A 457 -5.47 -13.64 10.36
C GLY A 457 -4.85 -13.79 8.96
N GLN A 458 -5.54 -13.36 7.91
CA GLN A 458 -4.99 -13.33 6.54
C GLN A 458 -4.24 -12.02 6.27
N MET A 459 -3.15 -12.09 5.52
CA MET A 459 -2.38 -10.93 5.08
C MET A 459 -3.23 -10.03 4.19
N THR A 460 -3.20 -8.72 4.46
CA THR A 460 -3.88 -7.67 3.66
C THR A 460 -2.89 -6.70 3.02
N GLU A 461 -1.72 -6.51 3.63
CA GLU A 461 -0.66 -5.65 3.12
C GLU A 461 0.72 -6.19 3.51
N TYR A 462 1.69 -6.05 2.63
CA TYR A 462 3.08 -6.42 2.84
C TYR A 462 4.00 -5.32 2.30
N THR A 463 4.78 -4.71 3.18
CA THR A 463 5.62 -3.56 2.84
C THR A 463 7.07 -3.82 3.25
N LYS A 464 8.02 -3.55 2.35
CA LYS A 464 9.46 -3.55 2.65
C LYS A 464 9.99 -2.13 2.72
N PHE A 465 10.88 -1.89 3.67
CA PHE A 465 11.59 -0.64 3.84
C PHE A 465 13.11 -0.89 3.82
N ASN A 466 13.87 0.02 3.23
CA ASN A 466 15.33 0.00 3.35
C ASN A 466 15.79 0.54 4.73
N ALA A 467 17.10 0.49 4.99
CA ALA A 467 17.70 0.97 6.23
C ALA A 467 17.50 2.46 6.53
N SER A 468 17.12 3.27 5.53
CA SER A 468 16.79 4.69 5.68
C SER A 468 15.30 4.94 5.94
N GLY A 469 14.48 3.88 6.04
CA GLY A 469 13.04 3.97 6.26
C GLY A 469 12.22 4.29 5.01
N VAL A 470 12.80 4.21 3.81
CA VAL A 470 12.08 4.41 2.54
C VAL A 470 11.44 3.10 2.10
N LYS A 471 10.14 3.14 1.75
CA LYS A 471 9.44 1.99 1.14
C LYS A 471 10.13 1.59 -0.16
N THR A 472 10.48 0.32 -0.31
CA THR A 472 11.03 -0.26 -1.54
C THR A 472 10.04 -1.17 -2.25
N GLN A 473 9.08 -1.73 -1.52
CA GLN A 473 8.03 -2.58 -2.04
C GLN A 473 6.76 -2.46 -1.19
N ASP A 474 5.59 -2.47 -1.82
CA ASP A 474 4.29 -2.46 -1.14
C ASP A 474 3.27 -3.31 -1.90
N ILE A 475 2.72 -4.35 -1.27
CA ILE A 475 1.83 -5.34 -1.90
C ILE A 475 0.52 -5.41 -1.12
N PHE A 476 -0.60 -5.29 -1.83
CA PHE A 476 -1.95 -5.38 -1.27
C PHE A 476 -2.57 -6.73 -1.61
N TYR A 477 -3.25 -7.34 -0.64
CA TYR A 477 -3.86 -8.66 -0.76
C TYR A 477 -5.35 -8.63 -0.49
N THR A 478 -6.10 -9.42 -1.27
CA THR A 478 -7.51 -9.74 -1.02
C THR A 478 -7.66 -11.26 -1.08
N ASN A 479 -8.23 -11.86 -0.04
CA ASN A 479 -8.39 -13.33 0.08
C ASN A 479 -7.09 -14.11 -0.15
N GLY A 480 -5.97 -13.60 0.36
CA GLY A 480 -4.65 -14.23 0.25
C GLY A 480 -3.97 -14.11 -1.12
N LYS A 481 -4.57 -13.40 -2.09
CA LYS A 481 -3.97 -13.13 -3.41
C LYS A 481 -3.61 -11.66 -3.55
N ALA A 482 -2.45 -11.37 -4.13
CA ALA A 482 -2.04 -10.00 -4.42
C ALA A 482 -3.00 -9.37 -5.45
N THR A 483 -3.43 -8.14 -5.21
CA THR A 483 -4.27 -7.34 -6.13
C THR A 483 -3.50 -6.16 -6.69
N GLN A 484 -2.56 -5.61 -5.92
CA GLN A 484 -1.68 -4.53 -6.34
C GLN A 484 -0.28 -4.73 -5.76
N GLN A 485 0.75 -4.33 -6.50
CA GLN A 485 2.13 -4.24 -6.01
C GLN A 485 2.77 -2.96 -6.52
N TYR A 486 3.54 -2.30 -5.66
CA TYR A 486 4.35 -1.15 -6.00
C TYR A 486 5.80 -1.49 -5.70
N ASP A 487 6.68 -1.34 -6.71
CA ASP A 487 8.12 -1.47 -6.55
C ASP A 487 8.75 -0.09 -6.72
N PHE A 488 9.33 0.43 -5.63
CA PHE A 488 9.85 1.79 -5.56
C PHE A 488 11.38 1.81 -5.71
N ASN A 489 11.87 2.66 -6.62
CA ASN A 489 13.29 2.95 -6.76
C ASN A 489 13.70 4.13 -5.87
N LEU A 490 15.00 4.21 -5.57
CA LEU A 490 15.57 5.30 -4.75
C LEU A 490 15.43 6.69 -5.39
N ASP A 491 15.33 6.78 -6.72
CA ASP A 491 15.15 8.03 -7.47
C ASP A 491 13.71 8.54 -7.50
N LYS A 492 12.79 7.88 -6.76
CA LYS A 492 11.34 8.12 -6.70
C LYS A 492 10.53 7.64 -7.90
N SER A 493 11.16 7.03 -8.91
CA SER A 493 10.42 6.25 -9.90
C SER A 493 9.83 4.98 -9.25
N TYR A 494 8.75 4.47 -9.81
CA TYR A 494 8.14 3.23 -9.31
C TYR A 494 7.35 2.51 -10.40
N THR A 495 7.25 1.19 -10.25
CA THR A 495 6.37 0.36 -11.07
C THR A 495 5.15 -0.03 -10.25
N LYS A 496 3.95 0.20 -10.79
CA LYS A 496 2.70 -0.28 -10.24
C LYS A 496 2.23 -1.49 -11.03
N HIS A 497 2.01 -2.60 -10.35
CA HIS A 497 1.38 -3.81 -10.86
C HIS A 497 -0.07 -3.87 -10.37
N ASP A 498 -1.03 -4.04 -11.29
CA ASP A 498 -2.41 -4.38 -10.98
C ASP A 498 -2.67 -5.83 -11.43
N PHE A 499 -3.03 -6.71 -10.51
CA PHE A 499 -3.26 -8.14 -10.77
C PHE A 499 -4.75 -8.45 -10.85
N ASN A 500 -5.16 -9.09 -11.94
CA ASN A 500 -6.52 -9.58 -12.12
C ASN A 500 -6.70 -10.97 -11.50
N THR A 501 -7.95 -11.33 -11.23
CA THR A 501 -8.30 -12.62 -10.62
C THR A 501 -7.99 -13.84 -11.50
N ASP A 502 -7.89 -13.63 -12.82
CA ASP A 502 -7.54 -14.65 -13.82
C ASP A 502 -6.02 -14.87 -13.97
N GLY A 503 -5.20 -14.10 -13.24
CA GLY A 503 -3.74 -14.15 -13.31
C GLY A 503 -3.11 -13.22 -14.34
N SER A 504 -3.90 -12.50 -15.15
CA SER A 504 -3.39 -11.43 -16.00
C SER A 504 -2.97 -10.22 -15.17
N GLN A 505 -2.08 -9.37 -15.70
CA GLN A 505 -1.60 -8.20 -14.97
C GLN A 505 -1.36 -7.00 -15.88
N ILE A 506 -1.39 -5.81 -15.28
CA ILE A 506 -0.99 -4.55 -15.89
C ILE A 506 0.21 -4.03 -15.10
N ALA A 507 1.30 -3.69 -15.77
CA ALA A 507 2.45 -3.01 -15.17
C ALA A 507 2.53 -1.58 -15.72
N THR A 508 2.58 -0.58 -14.85
CA THR A 508 2.70 0.83 -15.21
C THR A 508 3.94 1.42 -14.55
N LEU A 509 4.88 1.89 -15.35
CA LEU A 509 6.10 2.55 -14.87
C LEU A 509 5.89 4.06 -14.80
N TYR A 510 6.18 4.63 -13.64
CA TYR A 510 6.16 6.06 -13.38
C TYR A 510 7.58 6.59 -13.18
N GLY A 511 7.93 7.65 -13.90
CA GLY A 511 9.24 8.32 -13.78
C GLY A 511 9.37 9.14 -12.49
N VAL A 512 10.55 9.75 -12.29
CA VAL A 512 10.93 10.49 -11.07
C VAL A 512 10.02 11.68 -10.70
N THR A 513 9.29 12.23 -11.68
CA THR A 513 8.31 13.33 -11.48
C THR A 513 6.86 12.84 -11.46
N GLY A 514 6.63 11.52 -11.43
CA GLY A 514 5.31 10.91 -11.25
C GLY A 514 4.46 10.75 -12.52
N GLN A 515 4.97 11.11 -13.69
CA GLN A 515 4.33 10.81 -14.98
C GLN A 515 4.56 9.37 -15.40
N MET A 516 3.57 8.80 -16.08
CA MET A 516 3.69 7.50 -16.76
C MET A 516 4.74 7.58 -17.88
N THR A 517 5.62 6.59 -17.94
CA THR A 517 6.64 6.44 -19.00
C THR A 517 6.45 5.14 -19.79
N GLU A 518 5.87 4.11 -19.18
CA GLU A 518 5.57 2.82 -19.82
C GLU A 518 4.27 2.23 -19.24
N TYR A 519 3.47 1.59 -20.10
CA TYR A 519 2.26 0.87 -19.73
C TYR A 519 2.23 -0.46 -20.48
N THR A 520 2.25 -1.56 -19.74
CA THR A 520 2.34 -2.91 -20.31
C THR A 520 1.20 -3.79 -19.79
N LYS A 521 0.52 -4.50 -20.68
CA LYS A 521 -0.44 -5.56 -20.34
C LYS A 521 0.16 -6.93 -20.57
N PHE A 522 -0.14 -7.84 -19.66
CA PHE A 522 0.22 -9.25 -19.76
C PHE A 522 -1.03 -10.11 -19.67
N ASN A 523 -1.07 -11.21 -20.42
CA ASN A 523 -2.11 -12.22 -20.25
C ASN A 523 -1.82 -13.12 -19.02
N ALA A 524 -2.72 -14.06 -18.74
CA ALA A 524 -2.61 -14.97 -17.59
C ALA A 524 -1.40 -15.93 -17.64
N SER A 525 -0.75 -16.09 -18.80
CA SER A 525 0.50 -16.87 -18.93
C SER A 525 1.76 -16.02 -18.83
N GLY A 526 1.63 -14.72 -18.53
CA GLY A 526 2.75 -13.79 -18.36
C GLY A 526 3.35 -13.27 -19.68
N VAL A 527 2.67 -13.43 -20.81
CA VAL A 527 3.11 -12.91 -22.11
C VAL A 527 2.58 -11.48 -22.30
N LYS A 528 3.46 -10.55 -22.71
CA LYS A 528 3.06 -9.18 -23.08
C LYS A 528 2.03 -9.23 -24.22
N THR A 529 0.90 -8.56 -24.05
CA THR A 529 -0.12 -8.38 -25.10
C THR A 529 -0.17 -6.96 -25.62
N GLN A 530 0.27 -5.99 -24.81
CA GLN A 530 0.35 -4.58 -25.18
C GLN A 530 1.49 -3.92 -24.42
N ASP A 531 2.20 -3.00 -25.07
CA ASP A 531 3.27 -2.20 -24.46
C ASP A 531 3.32 -0.80 -25.04
N ILE A 532 3.15 0.24 -24.21
CA ILE A 532 3.02 1.64 -24.64
C ILE A 532 4.06 2.49 -23.93
N PHE A 533 4.83 3.25 -24.69
CA PHE A 533 5.84 4.17 -24.17
C PHE A 533 5.34 5.61 -24.22
N TYR A 534 5.62 6.39 -23.18
CA TYR A 534 5.16 7.76 -23.03
C TYR A 534 6.32 8.74 -22.83
N THR A 535 6.20 9.91 -23.45
CA THR A 535 7.07 11.07 -23.19
C THR A 535 6.18 12.28 -22.94
N ASN A 536 6.37 12.96 -21.81
CA ASN A 536 5.55 14.11 -21.38
C ASN A 536 4.03 13.83 -21.41
N GLY A 537 3.63 12.62 -20.99
CA GLY A 537 2.23 12.20 -20.93
C GLY A 537 1.59 11.84 -22.27
N LYS A 538 2.32 11.88 -23.39
CA LYS A 538 1.84 11.45 -24.71
C LYS A 538 2.52 10.14 -25.12
N ALA A 539 1.76 9.22 -25.70
CA ALA A 539 2.30 7.99 -26.26
C ALA A 539 3.25 8.33 -27.43
N THR A 540 4.41 7.69 -27.48
CA THR A 540 5.38 7.81 -28.57
C THR A 540 5.49 6.52 -29.36
N GLN A 541 5.32 5.38 -28.69
CA GLN A 541 5.31 4.05 -29.30
C GLN A 541 4.26 3.17 -28.63
N GLN A 542 3.63 2.29 -29.40
CA GLN A 542 2.78 1.21 -28.89
C GLN A 542 3.08 -0.08 -29.66
N TYR A 543 3.12 -1.19 -28.94
CA TYR A 543 3.25 -2.54 -29.49
C TYR A 543 2.03 -3.34 -29.07
N ASP A 544 1.30 -3.90 -30.03
CA ASP A 544 0.22 -4.85 -29.79
C ASP A 544 0.67 -6.24 -30.24
N PHE A 545 0.83 -7.16 -29.29
CA PHE A 545 1.41 -8.48 -29.51
C PHE A 545 0.33 -9.55 -29.63
N ASN A 546 0.43 -10.39 -30.66
CA ASN A 546 -0.38 -11.58 -30.82
C ASN A 546 0.32 -12.82 -30.26
N LEU A 547 -0.47 -13.87 -29.99
CA LEU A 547 0.02 -15.15 -29.45
C LEU A 547 1.00 -15.88 -30.38
N ASP A 548 0.91 -15.66 -31.70
CA ASP A 548 1.77 -16.27 -32.72
C ASP A 548 3.10 -15.54 -32.92
N LYS A 549 3.42 -14.56 -32.04
CA LYS A 549 4.59 -13.66 -32.09
C LYS A 549 4.53 -12.58 -33.17
N SER A 550 3.46 -12.49 -33.97
CA SER A 550 3.22 -11.30 -34.78
C SER A 550 2.89 -10.11 -33.88
N PHE A 551 3.17 -8.89 -34.33
CA PHE A 551 2.84 -7.68 -33.57
C PHE A 551 2.66 -6.48 -34.49
N THR A 552 1.87 -5.52 -34.03
CA THR A 552 1.76 -4.20 -34.66
C THR A 552 2.54 -3.19 -33.84
N LYS A 553 3.44 -2.45 -34.49
CA LYS A 553 4.15 -1.31 -33.90
C LYS A 553 3.51 -0.02 -34.40
N HIS A 554 3.04 0.81 -33.49
CA HIS A 554 2.60 2.17 -33.74
C HIS A 554 3.70 3.14 -33.32
N ASP A 555 4.13 4.00 -34.23
CA ASP A 555 5.00 5.15 -33.95
C ASP A 555 4.16 6.43 -34.04
N PHE A 556 4.03 7.17 -32.94
CA PHE A 556 3.24 8.40 -32.84
C PHE A 556 4.12 9.64 -32.92
N ASN A 557 3.77 10.58 -33.80
CA ASN A 557 4.43 11.87 -33.92
C ASN A 557 3.78 12.91 -32.99
N GLY A 558 4.54 13.97 -32.67
CA GLY A 558 4.07 15.03 -31.76
C GLY A 558 2.85 15.82 -32.24
N ASP A 559 2.57 15.78 -33.56
CA ASP A 559 1.41 16.41 -34.21
C ASP A 559 0.15 15.52 -34.19
N GLY A 560 0.24 14.28 -33.71
CA GLY A 560 -0.84 13.29 -33.68
C GLY A 560 -0.89 12.36 -34.90
N SER A 561 -0.04 12.56 -35.91
CA SER A 561 0.11 11.58 -37.00
C SER A 561 0.77 10.29 -36.50
N GLN A 562 0.52 9.17 -37.17
CA GLN A 562 1.06 7.87 -36.76
C GLN A 562 1.47 6.99 -37.94
N THR A 563 2.46 6.12 -37.71
CA THR A 563 2.80 5.01 -38.60
C THR A 563 2.53 3.69 -37.88
N ALA A 564 1.68 2.84 -38.44
CA ALA A 564 1.44 1.48 -37.97
C ALA A 564 2.19 0.49 -38.87
N THR A 565 3.07 -0.32 -38.29
CA THR A 565 3.85 -1.35 -38.99
C THR A 565 3.48 -2.71 -38.44
N LEU A 566 2.92 -3.58 -39.28
CA LEU A 566 2.57 -4.96 -38.92
C LEU A 566 3.75 -5.88 -39.24
N TYR A 567 4.19 -6.63 -38.23
CA TYR A 567 5.22 -7.65 -38.32
C TYR A 567 4.59 -9.03 -38.20
N GLY A 568 4.85 -9.91 -39.18
CA GLY A 568 4.41 -11.31 -39.12
C GLY A 568 5.14 -12.12 -38.05
N ALA A 569 4.74 -13.38 -37.86
CA ALA A 569 5.31 -14.29 -36.84
C ALA A 569 6.83 -14.52 -36.95
N THR A 570 7.43 -14.26 -38.12
CA THR A 570 8.88 -14.36 -38.36
C THR A 570 9.64 -13.04 -38.13
N GLY A 571 8.94 -11.97 -37.74
CA GLY A 571 9.52 -10.63 -37.54
C GLY A 571 9.72 -9.82 -38.83
N GLN A 572 9.19 -10.26 -39.96
CA GLN A 572 9.20 -9.51 -41.22
C GLN A 572 7.99 -8.58 -41.32
N ILE A 573 8.15 -7.41 -41.93
CA ILE A 573 7.04 -6.48 -42.21
C ILE A 573 6.11 -7.10 -43.25
N THR A 574 4.80 -7.08 -42.97
CA THR A 574 3.74 -7.52 -43.91
C THR A 574 2.88 -6.35 -44.38
N GLU A 575 2.73 -5.31 -43.56
CA GLU A 575 1.97 -4.10 -43.88
C GLU A 575 2.58 -2.87 -43.19
N LEU A 576 2.57 -1.73 -43.85
CA LEU A 576 2.91 -0.43 -43.29
C LEU A 576 1.84 0.59 -43.70
N ALA A 577 1.13 1.13 -42.70
CA ALA A 577 0.12 2.16 -42.91
C ALA A 577 0.53 3.48 -42.23
N LYS A 578 0.38 4.60 -42.94
CA LYS A 578 0.58 5.95 -42.39
C LYS A 578 -0.75 6.66 -42.27
N PHE A 579 -0.90 7.43 -41.20
CA PHE A 579 -2.09 8.22 -40.90
C PHE A 579 -1.68 9.66 -40.60
N ASN A 580 -2.50 10.62 -41.02
CA ASN A 580 -2.32 12.02 -40.63
C ASN A 580 -2.84 12.28 -39.20
N ALA A 581 -2.69 13.51 -38.71
CA ALA A 581 -3.12 13.94 -37.37
C ALA A 581 -4.63 13.80 -37.09
N ASN A 582 -5.46 13.62 -38.13
CA ASN A 582 -6.91 13.39 -38.02
C ASN A 582 -7.28 11.90 -38.13
N ASN A 583 -6.31 10.99 -37.98
CA ASN A 583 -6.47 9.54 -38.15
C ASN A 583 -6.98 9.10 -39.54
N VAL A 584 -6.76 9.90 -40.57
CA VAL A 584 -7.05 9.49 -41.96
C VAL A 584 -5.81 8.78 -42.51
N LYS A 585 -5.99 7.54 -42.98
CA LYS A 585 -4.95 6.75 -43.67
C LYS A 585 -4.52 7.51 -44.93
N THR A 586 -3.24 7.85 -45.03
CA THR A 586 -2.64 8.58 -46.17
C THR A 586 -1.81 7.66 -47.05
N GLN A 587 -1.30 6.56 -46.49
CA GLN A 587 -0.53 5.57 -47.22
C GLN A 587 -0.74 4.18 -46.64
N ASP A 588 -0.70 3.15 -47.48
CA ASP A 588 -0.77 1.74 -47.10
C ASP A 588 0.11 0.89 -48.03
N ILE A 589 1.07 0.15 -47.49
CA ILE A 589 2.06 -0.62 -48.25
C ILE A 589 2.04 -2.07 -47.77
N PHE A 590 1.78 -3.00 -48.68
CA PHE A 590 1.81 -4.44 -48.41
C PHE A 590 3.14 -5.04 -48.85
N TYR A 591 3.67 -5.94 -48.03
CA TYR A 591 4.97 -6.58 -48.24
C TYR A 591 4.83 -8.10 -48.36
N THR A 592 5.70 -8.69 -49.16
CA THR A 592 5.93 -10.14 -49.19
C THR A 592 7.43 -10.39 -49.24
N ASN A 593 7.94 -11.18 -48.29
CA ASN A 593 9.38 -11.43 -48.12
C ASN A 593 10.22 -10.13 -48.03
N GLY A 594 9.69 -9.12 -47.33
CA GLY A 594 10.35 -7.83 -47.12
C GLY A 594 10.35 -6.88 -48.33
N LYS A 595 9.68 -7.22 -49.43
CA LYS A 595 9.53 -6.34 -50.62
C LYS A 595 8.09 -5.86 -50.78
N PRO A 596 7.85 -4.57 -51.13
CA PRO A 596 6.52 -4.08 -51.44
C PRO A 596 5.91 -4.83 -52.63
N THR A 597 4.64 -5.22 -52.51
CA THR A 597 3.84 -5.81 -53.60
C THR A 597 2.71 -4.88 -54.03
N GLN A 598 2.17 -4.10 -53.09
CA GLN A 598 1.13 -3.10 -53.34
C GLN A 598 1.39 -1.87 -52.49
N GLN A 599 1.06 -0.68 -53.02
CA GLN A 599 1.02 0.57 -52.27
C GLN A 599 -0.24 1.36 -52.65
N TYR A 600 -0.90 1.94 -51.67
CA TYR A 600 -2.02 2.85 -51.85
C TYR A 600 -1.64 4.20 -51.26
N ASP A 601 -1.67 5.24 -52.08
CA ASP A 601 -1.50 6.63 -51.64
C ASP A 601 -2.85 7.33 -51.67
N PHE A 602 -3.37 7.69 -50.50
CA PHE A 602 -4.71 8.25 -50.33
C PHE A 602 -4.66 9.77 -50.21
N ASN A 603 -5.47 10.45 -51.01
CA ASN A 603 -5.68 11.88 -50.92
C ASN A 603 -6.84 12.21 -49.97
N LEU A 604 -6.86 13.45 -49.47
CA LEU A 604 -7.91 13.95 -48.56
C LEU A 604 -9.31 13.95 -49.17
N ASP A 605 -9.42 14.06 -50.49
CA ASP A 605 -10.69 14.07 -51.24
C ASP A 605 -11.25 12.66 -51.52
N LYS A 606 -10.61 11.61 -50.95
CA LYS A 606 -10.91 10.18 -51.14
C LYS A 606 -10.46 9.60 -52.49
N SER A 607 -9.84 10.38 -53.37
CA SER A 607 -9.08 9.80 -54.49
C SER A 607 -7.85 9.06 -53.97
N TYR A 608 -7.37 8.07 -54.71
CA TYR A 608 -6.16 7.35 -54.33
C TYR A 608 -5.43 6.78 -55.55
N THR A 609 -4.13 6.62 -55.43
CA THR A 609 -3.30 5.92 -56.40
C THR A 609 -2.95 4.55 -55.85
N LYS A 610 -3.27 3.50 -56.61
CA LYS A 610 -2.84 2.13 -56.34
C LYS A 610 -1.62 1.81 -57.20
N HIS A 611 -0.52 1.47 -56.56
CA HIS A 611 0.66 0.90 -57.19
C HIS A 611 0.69 -0.60 -56.97
N ASP A 612 0.83 -1.38 -58.04
CA ASP A 612 1.15 -2.80 -57.97
C ASP A 612 2.59 -3.01 -58.46
N PHE A 613 3.42 -3.69 -57.67
CA PHE A 613 4.83 -3.92 -57.97
C PHE A 613 5.06 -5.37 -58.40
N GLY A 614 5.62 -5.56 -59.59
CA GLY A 614 6.05 -6.85 -60.11
C GLY A 614 7.32 -7.34 -59.42
N ALA A 615 7.48 -8.66 -59.34
CA ALA A 615 8.69 -9.28 -58.77
C ALA A 615 9.98 -8.95 -59.54
N ASP A 616 9.84 -8.58 -60.82
CA ASP A 616 10.91 -8.16 -61.72
C ASP A 616 11.26 -6.65 -61.59
N GLY A 617 10.54 -5.90 -60.74
CA GLY A 617 10.69 -4.45 -60.60
C GLY A 617 9.78 -3.63 -61.50
N SER A 618 8.95 -4.25 -62.36
CA SER A 618 7.91 -3.54 -63.09
C SER A 618 6.84 -2.98 -62.16
N GLN A 619 6.09 -1.98 -62.62
CA GLN A 619 5.09 -1.31 -61.78
C GLN A 619 3.87 -0.94 -62.62
N THR A 620 2.67 -1.07 -62.06
CA THR A 620 1.48 -0.38 -62.57
C THR A 620 1.01 0.64 -61.56
N ALA A 621 0.62 1.84 -62.02
CA ALA A 621 0.02 2.87 -61.20
C ALA A 621 -1.40 3.14 -61.72
N THR A 622 -2.39 2.98 -60.86
CA THR A 622 -3.81 3.18 -61.18
C THR A 622 -4.35 4.30 -60.31
N LEU A 623 -4.76 5.42 -60.92
CA LEU A 623 -5.40 6.52 -60.22
C LEU A 623 -6.93 6.31 -60.20
N TYR A 624 -7.50 6.37 -59.00
CA TYR A 624 -8.94 6.34 -58.77
C TYR A 624 -9.42 7.70 -58.30
N GLY A 625 -10.40 8.28 -59.00
CA GLY A 625 -11.01 9.56 -58.63
C GLY A 625 -11.89 9.48 -57.36
N VAL A 626 -12.45 10.62 -56.95
CA VAL A 626 -13.24 10.77 -55.71
C VAL A 626 -14.47 9.84 -55.58
N SER A 627 -15.00 9.36 -56.70
CA SER A 627 -16.13 8.41 -56.76
C SER A 627 -15.68 6.94 -56.88
N GLY A 628 -14.38 6.66 -56.79
CA GLY A 628 -13.80 5.32 -56.84
C GLY A 628 -13.67 4.72 -58.24
N GLN A 629 -13.92 5.50 -59.30
CA GLN A 629 -13.69 5.09 -60.69
C GLN A 629 -12.25 5.36 -61.13
N MET A 630 -11.72 4.50 -62.00
CA MET A 630 -10.41 4.70 -62.62
C MET A 630 -10.43 5.96 -63.49
N THR A 631 -9.39 6.80 -63.36
CA THR A 631 -9.19 8.01 -64.17
C THR A 631 -7.90 7.93 -65.00
N GLU A 632 -6.89 7.21 -64.52
CA GLU A 632 -5.63 6.97 -65.22
C GLU A 632 -5.07 5.59 -64.87
N TYR A 633 -4.50 4.90 -65.85
CA TYR A 633 -3.75 3.66 -65.69
C TYR A 633 -2.42 3.76 -66.43
N ALA A 634 -1.32 3.66 -65.71
CA ALA A 634 0.02 3.69 -66.27
C ALA A 634 0.79 2.40 -65.96
N LYS A 635 1.53 1.89 -66.95
CA LYS A 635 2.40 0.71 -66.81
C LYS A 635 3.85 1.08 -67.05
N PHE A 636 4.74 0.68 -66.15
CA PHE A 636 6.17 0.90 -66.20
C PHE A 636 6.90 -0.44 -66.29
N ASN A 637 7.97 -0.48 -67.08
CA ASN A 637 8.86 -1.64 -67.09
C ASN A 637 9.78 -1.65 -65.86
N ALA A 638 10.59 -2.71 -65.71
CA ALA A 638 11.53 -2.86 -64.60
C ALA A 638 12.59 -1.76 -64.46
N SER A 639 12.83 -0.97 -65.53
CA SER A 639 13.74 0.18 -65.50
C SER A 639 13.06 1.52 -65.15
N GLY A 640 11.76 1.50 -64.86
CA GLY A 640 10.96 2.69 -64.55
C GLY A 640 10.50 3.49 -65.77
N VAL A 641 10.62 2.95 -66.99
CA VAL A 641 10.14 3.62 -68.21
C VAL A 641 8.65 3.32 -68.39
N LYS A 642 7.84 4.37 -68.59
CA LYS A 642 6.42 4.26 -68.90
C LYS A 642 6.26 3.61 -70.28
N THR A 643 5.55 2.48 -70.33
CA THR A 643 5.28 1.67 -71.54
C THR A 643 3.83 1.83 -72.01
N GLN A 644 2.93 2.19 -71.11
CA GLN A 644 1.52 2.42 -71.42
C GLN A 644 0.94 3.49 -70.50
N ASP A 645 0.02 4.30 -71.03
CA ASP A 645 -0.76 5.29 -70.29
C ASP A 645 -2.19 5.37 -70.83
N ILE A 646 -3.20 5.15 -70.00
CA ILE A 646 -4.61 5.14 -70.41
C ILE A 646 -5.39 6.10 -69.52
N PHE A 647 -6.09 7.04 -70.15
CA PHE A 647 -6.97 8.00 -69.49
C PHE A 647 -8.41 7.55 -69.59
N TYR A 648 -9.15 7.70 -68.49
CA TYR A 648 -10.55 7.28 -68.39
C TYR A 648 -11.46 8.46 -68.02
N THR A 649 -12.67 8.45 -68.56
CA THR A 649 -13.77 9.32 -68.14
C THR A 649 -15.00 8.46 -67.93
N ASN A 650 -15.61 8.54 -66.75
CA ASN A 650 -16.76 7.70 -66.36
C ASN A 650 -16.52 6.19 -66.59
N GLY A 651 -15.31 5.71 -66.31
CA GLY A 651 -14.94 4.30 -66.44
C GLY A 651 -14.67 3.82 -67.87
N LYS A 652 -14.72 4.69 -68.89
CA LYS A 652 -14.37 4.36 -70.28
C LYS A 652 -13.06 5.04 -70.67
N ALA A 653 -12.19 4.31 -71.38
CA ALA A 653 -10.96 4.88 -71.92
C ALA A 653 -11.30 5.97 -72.95
N THR A 654 -10.63 7.11 -72.87
CA THR A 654 -10.74 8.22 -73.83
C THR A 654 -9.46 8.40 -74.63
N GLN A 655 -8.31 8.09 -74.01
CA GLN A 655 -7.00 8.14 -74.64
C GLN A 655 -6.15 6.96 -74.15
N GLN A 656 -5.33 6.40 -75.03
CA GLN A 656 -4.27 5.45 -74.67
C GLN A 656 -2.99 5.81 -75.41
N TYR A 657 -1.86 5.74 -74.73
CA TYR A 657 -0.53 5.92 -75.28
C TYR A 657 0.25 4.63 -75.04
N ASP A 658 0.69 4.00 -76.13
CA ASP A 658 1.59 2.84 -76.08
C ASP A 658 3.00 3.32 -76.47
N PHE A 659 3.93 3.33 -75.52
CA PHE A 659 5.26 3.86 -75.69
C PHE A 659 6.27 2.77 -76.01
N ASN A 660 7.04 2.98 -77.08
CA ASN A 660 8.19 2.15 -77.41
C ASN A 660 9.46 2.68 -76.70
N LEU A 661 10.46 1.80 -76.57
CA LEU A 661 11.75 2.13 -75.95
C LEU A 661 12.54 3.22 -76.70
N ASP A 662 12.29 3.37 -78.01
CA ASP A 662 12.97 4.36 -78.88
C ASP A 662 12.33 5.76 -78.83
N LYS A 663 11.35 5.97 -77.94
CA LYS A 663 10.53 7.19 -77.79
C LYS A 663 9.45 7.39 -78.86
N SER A 664 9.30 6.48 -79.81
CA SER A 664 8.08 6.44 -80.62
C SER A 664 6.90 5.99 -79.77
N TYR A 665 5.68 6.37 -80.15
CA TYR A 665 4.47 5.95 -79.43
C TYR A 665 3.25 5.94 -80.34
N THR A 666 2.30 5.07 -80.03
CA THR A 666 0.98 5.08 -80.65
C THR A 666 0.00 5.75 -79.72
N LYS A 667 -0.69 6.79 -80.20
CA LYS A 667 -1.81 7.43 -79.50
C LYS A 667 -3.12 6.90 -80.06
N HIS A 668 -3.92 6.29 -79.20
CA HIS A 668 -5.31 5.94 -79.46
C HIS A 668 -6.21 7.02 -78.86
N ASP A 669 -7.10 7.59 -79.67
CA ASP A 669 -8.21 8.40 -79.21
C ASP A 669 -9.50 7.60 -79.38
N PHE A 670 -10.23 7.38 -78.28
CA PHE A 670 -11.48 6.62 -78.26
C PHE A 670 -12.68 7.57 -78.17
N ASN A 671 -13.61 7.44 -79.10
CA ASN A 671 -14.84 8.22 -79.10
C ASN A 671 -15.93 7.52 -78.28
N SER A 672 -16.92 8.29 -77.84
CA SER A 672 -18.04 7.78 -77.03
C SER A 672 -18.96 6.81 -77.79
N ASP A 673 -18.94 6.85 -79.12
CA ASP A 673 -19.68 5.94 -80.02
C ASP A 673 -18.97 4.59 -80.26
N GLY A 674 -17.79 4.40 -79.66
CA GLY A 674 -16.97 3.18 -79.80
C GLY A 674 -15.98 3.22 -80.96
N THR A 675 -16.03 4.23 -81.84
CA THR A 675 -15.00 4.42 -82.87
C THR A 675 -13.67 4.85 -82.24
N GLN A 676 -12.56 4.58 -82.92
CA GLN A 676 -11.24 5.00 -82.44
C GLN A 676 -10.34 5.44 -83.58
N THR A 677 -9.35 6.29 -83.26
CA THR A 677 -8.25 6.62 -84.16
C THR A 677 -6.93 6.24 -83.51
N ALA A 678 -6.05 5.57 -84.25
CA ALA A 678 -4.69 5.29 -83.81
C ALA A 678 -3.71 6.14 -84.64
N THR A 679 -2.88 6.93 -83.97
CA THR A 679 -1.86 7.78 -84.58
C THR A 679 -0.49 7.32 -84.10
N LEU A 680 0.34 6.82 -85.01
CA LEU A 680 1.72 6.44 -84.71
C LEU A 680 2.62 7.66 -84.86
N PHE A 681 3.28 8.02 -83.77
CA PHE A 681 4.31 9.06 -83.72
C PHE A 681 5.70 8.42 -83.72
N GLY A 682 6.52 8.78 -84.70
CA GLY A 682 7.92 8.35 -84.78
C GLY A 682 8.80 8.99 -83.71
N VAL A 683 10.08 8.60 -83.67
CA VAL A 683 11.04 9.00 -82.63
C VAL A 683 11.29 10.50 -82.49
N THR A 684 10.93 11.32 -83.49
CA THR A 684 11.03 12.79 -83.45
C THR A 684 9.67 13.48 -83.24
N GLY A 685 8.61 12.72 -82.94
CA GLY A 685 7.24 13.23 -82.72
C GLY A 685 6.45 13.54 -84.00
N GLN A 686 6.92 13.09 -85.16
CA GLN A 686 6.20 13.19 -86.43
C GLN A 686 5.20 12.04 -86.59
N VAL A 687 4.04 12.29 -87.18
CA VAL A 687 3.08 11.23 -87.53
C VAL A 687 3.64 10.41 -88.69
N THR A 688 3.73 9.09 -88.53
CA THR A 688 4.15 8.16 -89.60
C THR A 688 2.99 7.30 -90.11
N GLU A 689 1.98 7.06 -89.29
CA GLU A 689 0.75 6.33 -89.64
C GLU A 689 -0.45 6.92 -88.90
N TYR A 690 -1.59 6.97 -89.56
CA TYR A 690 -2.87 7.36 -88.98
C TYR A 690 -3.95 6.39 -89.47
N ALA A 691 -4.61 5.71 -88.54
CA ALA A 691 -5.65 4.75 -88.85
C ALA A 691 -6.96 5.10 -88.13
N LYS A 692 -8.09 4.92 -88.82
CA LYS A 692 -9.44 4.99 -88.22
C LYS A 692 -10.03 3.61 -88.12
N PHE A 693 -10.80 3.38 -87.06
CA PHE A 693 -11.52 2.14 -86.83
C PHE A 693 -12.98 2.45 -86.50
N ASN A 694 -13.89 1.58 -86.95
CA ASN A 694 -15.29 1.64 -86.57
C ASN A 694 -15.51 1.11 -85.15
N ALA A 695 -16.76 1.15 -84.67
CA ALA A 695 -17.13 0.69 -83.33
C ALA A 695 -16.94 -0.82 -83.08
N SER A 696 -16.77 -1.64 -84.13
CA SER A 696 -16.45 -3.06 -84.01
C SER A 696 -14.93 -3.35 -84.05
N GLY A 697 -14.10 -2.31 -84.10
CA GLY A 697 -12.64 -2.43 -84.16
C GLY A 697 -12.08 -2.75 -85.55
N SER A 698 -12.90 -2.69 -86.60
CA SER A 698 -12.44 -2.89 -87.98
C SER A 698 -11.84 -1.59 -88.53
N LYS A 699 -10.64 -1.67 -89.14
CA LYS A 699 -9.98 -0.52 -89.77
C LYS A 699 -10.83 -0.04 -90.96
N THR A 700 -11.18 1.24 -90.99
CA THR A 700 -11.95 1.88 -92.09
C THR A 700 -11.08 2.77 -92.95
N GLN A 701 -9.96 3.25 -92.42
CA GLN A 701 -8.98 4.07 -93.13
C GLN A 701 -7.59 3.86 -92.55
N ASP A 702 -6.57 3.90 -93.41
CA ASP A 702 -5.16 3.81 -93.06
C ASP A 702 -4.35 4.77 -93.91
N ILE A 703 -3.59 5.68 -93.31
CA ILE A 703 -2.79 6.69 -94.01
C ILE A 703 -1.36 6.62 -93.51
N PHE A 704 -0.42 6.42 -94.43
CA PHE A 704 1.02 6.42 -94.16
C PHE A 704 1.63 7.73 -94.58
N TYR A 705 2.47 8.32 -93.74
CA TYR A 705 3.12 9.60 -93.99
C TYR A 705 4.62 9.44 -94.22
N GLY A 706 5.14 10.18 -95.20
CA GLY A 706 6.57 10.30 -95.46
C GLY A 706 7.27 11.22 -94.45
N ALA A 707 8.59 11.31 -94.55
CA ALA A 707 9.39 12.21 -93.71
C ALA A 707 9.03 13.70 -93.90
N ASP A 708 8.42 14.06 -95.03
CA ASP A 708 7.93 15.41 -95.36
C ASP A 708 6.52 15.71 -94.81
N LYS A 709 5.95 14.79 -94.02
CA LYS A 709 4.60 14.85 -93.44
C LYS A 709 3.47 14.79 -94.47
N LYS A 710 3.74 14.40 -95.72
CA LYS A 710 2.71 14.15 -96.73
C LYS A 710 2.31 12.67 -96.75
N ALA A 711 1.06 12.40 -97.11
CA ALA A 711 0.59 11.03 -97.31
C ALA A 711 1.35 10.39 -98.48
N THR A 712 1.91 9.20 -98.26
CA THR A 712 2.58 8.38 -99.28
C THR A 712 1.70 7.22 -99.71
N LYS A 713 0.80 6.77 -98.83
CA LYS A 713 -0.19 5.74 -99.10
C LYS A 713 -1.44 5.98 -98.26
N GLN A 714 -2.60 5.75 -98.86
CA GLN A 714 -3.89 5.73 -98.18
C GLN A 714 -4.64 4.47 -98.58
N ILE A 715 -5.28 3.81 -97.61
CA ILE A 715 -6.15 2.67 -97.85
C ILE A 715 -7.49 2.96 -97.18
N ASP A 716 -8.57 2.91 -97.96
CA ASP A 716 -9.93 3.10 -97.48
C ASP A 716 -10.67 1.76 -97.57
N PHE A 717 -11.13 1.24 -96.43
CA PHE A 717 -11.75 -0.07 -96.32
C PHE A 717 -13.27 0.06 -96.23
N ASN A 718 -13.97 -0.73 -97.04
CA ASN A 718 -15.40 -0.92 -96.93
C ASN A 718 -15.73 -2.07 -95.97
N LEU A 719 -16.95 -2.06 -95.42
CA LEU A 719 -17.39 -3.07 -94.45
C LEU A 719 -17.55 -4.48 -95.05
N ASP A 720 -17.68 -4.58 -96.38
CA ASP A 720 -17.78 -5.86 -97.10
C ASP A 720 -16.42 -6.54 -97.37
N GLY A 721 -15.31 -5.89 -96.96
CA GLY A 721 -13.95 -6.36 -97.17
C GLY A 721 -13.28 -5.86 -98.45
N SER A 722 -14.02 -5.15 -99.32
CA SER A 722 -13.41 -4.42 -100.44
C SER A 722 -12.65 -3.19 -99.94
N TYR A 723 -11.64 -2.74 -100.69
CA TYR A 723 -10.88 -1.54 -100.31
C TYR A 723 -10.30 -0.80 -101.51
N GLY A 724 -10.17 0.52 -101.37
CA GLY A 724 -9.40 1.37 -102.27
C GLY A 724 -8.00 1.59 -101.71
N SER A 725 -6.97 1.50 -102.55
CA SER A 725 -5.60 1.84 -102.19
C SER A 725 -5.08 2.95 -103.10
N HIS A 726 -4.61 4.03 -102.49
CA HIS A 726 -3.94 5.14 -103.14
C HIS A 726 -2.46 5.13 -102.76
N VAL A 727 -1.57 5.25 -103.75
CA VAL A 727 -0.15 5.48 -103.56
C VAL A 727 0.18 6.83 -104.17
N PHE A 728 0.72 7.74 -103.35
CA PHE A 728 1.03 9.10 -103.76
C PHE A 728 2.54 9.23 -103.98
N ASN A 729 2.93 9.68 -105.17
CA ASN A 729 4.32 9.96 -105.48
C ASN A 729 4.70 11.37 -105.02
N THR A 730 6.00 11.60 -104.84
CA THR A 730 6.54 12.89 -104.39
C THR A 730 6.29 14.04 -105.38
N ASP A 731 6.06 13.72 -106.66
CA ASP A 731 5.74 14.70 -107.72
C ASP A 731 4.25 15.09 -107.76
N GLY A 732 3.42 14.50 -106.90
CA GLY A 732 1.97 14.72 -106.84
C GLY A 732 1.13 13.78 -107.71
N SER A 733 1.76 12.95 -108.56
CA SER A 733 1.04 11.89 -109.27
C SER A 733 0.56 10.81 -108.29
N GLN A 734 -0.49 10.07 -108.66
CA GLN A 734 -1.01 8.99 -107.82
C GLN A 734 -1.38 7.75 -108.62
N ILE A 735 -1.30 6.60 -107.94
CA ILE A 735 -1.84 5.33 -108.41
C ILE A 735 -3.00 4.98 -107.48
N ALA A 736 -4.17 4.70 -108.04
CA ALA A 736 -5.30 4.18 -107.30
C ALA A 736 -5.61 2.75 -107.76
N ALA A 737 -5.93 1.85 -106.84
CA ALA A 737 -6.37 0.51 -107.13
C ALA A 737 -7.58 0.16 -106.27
N LEU A 738 -8.62 -0.39 -106.87
CA LEU A 738 -9.78 -0.95 -106.16
C LEU A 738 -9.63 -2.46 -106.08
N PHE A 739 -9.88 -3.01 -104.90
CA PHE A 739 -9.85 -4.44 -104.63
C PHE A 739 -11.25 -4.89 -104.20
N GLY A 740 -11.76 -5.95 -104.84
CA GLY A 740 -13.04 -6.56 -104.46
C GLY A 740 -12.95 -7.35 -103.16
N VAL A 741 -14.08 -7.91 -102.71
CA VAL A 741 -14.19 -8.69 -101.45
C VAL A 741 -13.28 -9.93 -101.38
N SER A 742 -12.79 -10.43 -102.53
CA SER A 742 -11.83 -11.53 -102.60
C SER A 742 -10.37 -11.08 -102.43
N GLY A 743 -10.11 -9.77 -102.30
CA GLY A 743 -8.77 -9.18 -102.29
C GLY A 743 -8.12 -9.10 -103.68
N GLN A 744 -8.85 -9.45 -104.75
CA GLN A 744 -8.37 -9.29 -106.13
C GLN A 744 -8.65 -7.88 -106.64
N ILE A 745 -7.73 -7.33 -107.42
CA ILE A 745 -7.90 -6.03 -108.08
C ILE A 745 -9.06 -6.09 -109.07
N THR A 746 -9.91 -5.05 -109.08
CA THR A 746 -11.04 -4.87 -110.00
C THR A 746 -10.85 -3.66 -110.90
N GLU A 747 -10.13 -2.63 -110.42
CA GLU A 747 -9.76 -1.44 -111.20
C GLU A 747 -8.37 -0.98 -110.77
N TYR A 748 -7.59 -0.50 -111.75
CA TYR A 748 -6.29 0.11 -111.55
C TYR A 748 -6.23 1.38 -112.38
N ALA A 749 -5.98 2.52 -111.74
CA ALA A 749 -5.91 3.81 -112.41
C ALA A 749 -4.62 4.57 -112.05
N LYS A 750 -4.02 5.21 -113.04
CA LYS A 750 -2.92 6.16 -112.85
C LYS A 750 -3.42 7.58 -113.09
N PHE A 751 -2.93 8.51 -112.30
CA PHE A 751 -3.27 9.92 -112.41
C PHE A 751 -2.00 10.77 -112.47
N SER A 752 -2.03 11.83 -113.27
CA SER A 752 -0.98 12.86 -113.28
C SER A 752 -0.99 13.68 -111.98
N ALA A 753 0.03 14.52 -111.79
CA ALA A 753 0.11 15.45 -110.67
C ALA A 753 -1.03 16.50 -110.61
N SER A 754 -1.76 16.70 -111.72
CA SER A 754 -2.94 17.58 -111.77
C SER A 754 -4.26 16.82 -111.52
N GLY A 755 -4.21 15.52 -111.21
CA GLY A 755 -5.37 14.67 -111.01
C GLY A 755 -6.02 14.15 -112.30
N PHE A 756 -5.37 14.29 -113.46
CA PHE A 756 -5.90 13.77 -114.72
C PHE A 756 -5.63 12.26 -114.82
N LYS A 757 -6.67 11.44 -115.04
CA LYS A 757 -6.55 9.98 -115.21
C LYS A 757 -5.84 9.69 -116.54
N THR A 758 -4.63 9.15 -116.49
CA THR A 758 -3.81 8.84 -117.68
C THR A 758 -3.93 7.39 -118.13
N GLN A 759 -4.32 6.50 -117.23
CA GLN A 759 -4.53 5.09 -117.51
C GLN A 759 -5.63 4.54 -116.61
N ASP A 760 -6.46 3.65 -117.14
CA ASP A 760 -7.50 2.93 -116.42
C ASP A 760 -7.57 1.48 -116.88
N ILE A 761 -7.50 0.52 -115.97
CA ILE A 761 -7.51 -0.91 -116.30
C ILE A 761 -8.55 -1.60 -115.43
N PHE A 762 -9.54 -2.21 -116.07
CA PHE A 762 -10.56 -3.01 -115.42
C PHE A 762 -10.16 -4.48 -115.42
N TYR A 763 -10.32 -5.13 -114.29
CA TYR A 763 -9.97 -6.53 -114.08
C TYR A 763 -11.20 -7.37 -113.76
N ALA A 764 -11.22 -8.61 -114.26
CA ALA A 764 -12.15 -9.64 -113.82
C ALA A 764 -11.37 -10.91 -113.46
N ASN A 765 -11.60 -11.44 -112.24
CA ASN A 765 -10.88 -12.59 -111.71
C ASN A 765 -9.34 -12.45 -111.75
N GLY A 766 -8.83 -11.25 -111.49
CA GLY A 766 -7.39 -10.94 -111.49
C GLY A 766 -6.75 -10.79 -112.88
N GLN A 767 -7.51 -10.85 -113.96
CA GLN A 767 -7.02 -10.60 -115.33
C GLN A 767 -7.60 -9.31 -115.89
N ALA A 768 -6.76 -8.52 -116.57
CA ALA A 768 -7.20 -7.31 -117.28
C ALA A 768 -8.24 -7.69 -118.35
N LYS A 769 -9.34 -6.96 -118.40
CA LYS A 769 -10.42 -7.10 -119.39
C LYS A 769 -10.49 -5.93 -120.33
N GLN A 770 -10.29 -4.73 -119.79
CA GLN A 770 -10.26 -3.49 -120.54
C GLN A 770 -9.13 -2.63 -120.01
N GLN A 771 -8.41 -1.96 -120.90
CA GLN A 771 -7.47 -0.90 -120.54
C GLN A 771 -7.74 0.32 -121.42
N TYR A 772 -7.69 1.49 -120.82
CA TYR A 772 -7.79 2.76 -121.50
C TYR A 772 -6.56 3.58 -121.17
N ASP A 773 -5.80 3.96 -122.18
CA ASP A 773 -4.67 4.90 -122.06
C ASP A 773 -5.11 6.25 -122.60
N PHE A 774 -5.25 7.23 -121.71
CA PHE A 774 -5.81 8.55 -122.01
C PHE A 774 -4.72 9.58 -122.28
N SER A 775 -4.87 10.31 -123.39
CA SER A 775 -4.07 11.48 -123.72
C SER A 775 -4.73 12.76 -123.19
N ILE A 776 -3.91 13.80 -122.97
CA ILE A 776 -4.37 15.11 -122.47
C ILE A 776 -5.40 15.77 -123.41
N ASP A 777 -5.33 15.50 -124.72
CA ASP A 777 -6.26 16.02 -125.73
C ASP A 777 -7.59 15.25 -125.83
N LYS A 778 -7.84 14.32 -124.90
CA LYS A 778 -9.00 13.41 -124.83
C LYS A 778 -9.05 12.32 -125.90
N SER A 779 -8.01 12.18 -126.73
CA SER A 779 -7.80 10.93 -127.46
C SER A 779 -7.45 9.79 -126.50
N TYR A 780 -7.72 8.55 -126.89
CA TYR A 780 -7.38 7.40 -126.07
C TYR A 780 -7.13 6.15 -126.90
N VAL A 781 -6.35 5.25 -126.33
CA VAL A 781 -6.21 3.88 -126.83
C VAL A 781 -7.03 2.98 -125.93
N SER A 782 -7.94 2.21 -126.52
CA SER A 782 -8.73 1.21 -125.82
C SER A 782 -8.20 -0.17 -126.15
N HIS A 783 -7.95 -0.96 -125.12
CA HIS A 783 -7.58 -2.36 -125.21
C HIS A 783 -8.72 -3.21 -124.64
N ALA A 784 -9.13 -4.26 -125.33
CA ALA A 784 -10.04 -5.27 -124.81
C ALA A 784 -9.39 -6.65 -124.87
N PHE A 785 -9.40 -7.38 -123.76
CA PHE A 785 -8.71 -8.67 -123.61
C PHE A 785 -9.72 -9.82 -123.44
N SER A 786 -9.62 -10.83 -124.29
CA SER A 786 -10.43 -12.05 -124.24
C SER A 786 -9.56 -13.29 -124.41
N GLY A 787 -9.08 -13.85 -123.30
CA GLY A 787 -8.17 -15.01 -123.33
C GLY A 787 -6.82 -14.63 -123.96
N SER A 788 -6.47 -15.26 -125.08
CA SER A 788 -5.25 -14.92 -125.83
C SER A 788 -5.44 -13.82 -126.88
N GLN A 789 -6.66 -13.27 -126.99
CA GLN A 789 -7.00 -12.21 -127.92
C GLN A 789 -6.89 -10.84 -127.25
N GLU A 790 -6.25 -9.90 -127.93
CA GLU A 790 -6.22 -8.48 -127.57
C GLU A 790 -6.74 -7.66 -128.75
N LEU A 791 -7.71 -6.79 -128.48
CA LEU A 791 -8.24 -5.82 -129.44
C LEU A 791 -7.77 -4.43 -129.03
N VAL A 792 -7.14 -3.69 -129.93
CA VAL A 792 -6.60 -2.35 -129.67
C VAL A 792 -7.23 -1.37 -130.64
N GLY A 793 -8.04 -0.44 -130.14
CA GLY A 793 -8.64 0.65 -130.92
C GLY A 793 -8.00 1.99 -130.56
N PHE A 794 -7.59 2.74 -131.58
CA PHE A 794 -7.10 4.11 -131.44
C PHE A 794 -8.26 5.08 -131.72
N PHE A 795 -8.64 5.87 -130.71
CA PHE A 795 -9.75 6.81 -130.81
C PHE A 795 -9.23 8.25 -130.78
N GLY A 796 -9.63 9.03 -131.78
CA GLY A 796 -9.37 10.47 -131.81
C GLY A 796 -10.10 11.21 -130.69
N SER A 797 -9.82 12.52 -130.54
CA SER A 797 -10.51 13.39 -129.57
C SER A 797 -12.01 13.58 -129.86
N ASN A 798 -12.46 13.19 -131.05
CA ASN A 798 -13.87 13.09 -131.45
C ASN A 798 -14.52 11.73 -131.10
N HIS A 799 -13.80 10.83 -130.40
CA HIS A 799 -14.22 9.47 -130.06
C HIS A 799 -14.50 8.56 -131.27
N VAL A 800 -13.94 8.92 -132.44
CA VAL A 800 -14.01 8.09 -133.65
C VAL A 800 -12.75 7.24 -133.74
N ILE A 801 -12.93 5.94 -134.00
CA ILE A 801 -11.81 5.02 -134.21
C ILE A 801 -11.07 5.38 -135.51
N THR A 802 -9.75 5.46 -135.46
CA THR A 802 -8.91 5.75 -136.62
C THR A 802 -8.17 4.50 -137.10
N ASP A 803 -7.66 3.73 -136.14
CA ASP A 803 -7.02 2.44 -136.38
C ASP A 803 -7.57 1.40 -135.39
N TYR A 804 -7.69 0.17 -135.85
CA TYR A 804 -7.99 -0.99 -135.02
C TYR A 804 -6.96 -2.08 -135.29
N TYR A 805 -6.54 -2.77 -134.24
CA TYR A 805 -5.62 -3.89 -134.32
C TYR A 805 -6.20 -5.04 -133.52
N GLN A 806 -6.19 -6.22 -134.10
CA GLN A 806 -6.52 -7.46 -133.42
C GLN A 806 -5.29 -8.34 -133.35
N PHE A 807 -4.91 -8.70 -132.13
CA PHE A 807 -3.83 -9.63 -131.85
C PHE A 807 -4.39 -10.95 -131.33
N MET A 808 -3.83 -12.05 -131.82
CA MET A 808 -4.10 -13.41 -131.36
C MET A 808 -2.79 -14.02 -130.86
N SER A 809 -2.71 -14.34 -129.57
CA SER A 809 -1.49 -14.83 -128.91
C SER A 809 -0.26 -13.95 -129.18
N GLY A 810 -0.45 -12.62 -129.15
CA GLY A 810 0.61 -11.63 -129.36
C GLY A 810 1.03 -11.39 -130.81
N LYS A 811 0.39 -12.06 -131.79
CA LYS A 811 0.63 -11.81 -133.23
C LYS A 811 -0.55 -11.04 -133.81
N LEU A 812 -0.25 -10.01 -134.58
CA LEU A 812 -1.27 -9.27 -135.34
C LEU A 812 -1.97 -10.24 -136.29
N SER A 813 -3.30 -10.32 -136.21
CA SER A 813 -4.12 -11.08 -137.14
C SER A 813 -4.90 -10.18 -138.08
N GLU A 814 -5.26 -8.99 -137.62
CA GLU A 814 -6.01 -8.03 -138.41
C GLU A 814 -5.64 -6.61 -138.01
N ARG A 815 -5.55 -5.72 -138.99
CA ARG A 815 -5.42 -4.28 -138.78
C ARG A 815 -6.40 -3.58 -139.69
N ASP A 816 -7.28 -2.79 -139.11
CA ASP A 816 -8.27 -2.03 -139.85
C ASP A 816 -7.97 -0.54 -139.77
N PHE A 817 -8.11 0.11 -140.91
CA PHE A 817 -8.00 1.55 -141.06
C PHE A 817 -9.37 2.15 -141.27
N PHE A 818 -9.64 3.27 -140.62
CA PHE A 818 -10.92 3.96 -140.70
C PHE A 818 -10.74 5.36 -141.26
N ASP A 819 -11.74 5.85 -142.00
CA ASP A 819 -11.82 7.25 -142.37
C ASP A 819 -12.25 8.14 -141.19
N GLY A 820 -12.21 9.47 -141.40
CA GLY A 820 -12.63 10.44 -140.37
C GLY A 820 -14.10 10.33 -139.93
N GLY A 821 -14.91 9.50 -140.59
CA GLY A 821 -16.29 9.18 -140.22
C GLY A 821 -16.44 7.82 -139.50
N GLY A 822 -15.34 7.12 -139.22
CA GLY A 822 -15.35 5.81 -138.57
C GLY A 822 -15.74 4.66 -139.49
N ARG A 823 -15.65 4.84 -140.81
CA ARG A 823 -15.92 3.79 -141.79
C ARG A 823 -14.61 3.10 -142.16
N GLN A 824 -14.59 1.77 -142.11
CA GLN A 824 -13.42 0.96 -142.43
C GLN A 824 -13.06 1.10 -143.91
N ILE A 825 -11.91 1.67 -144.24
CA ILE A 825 -11.46 1.88 -145.62
C ILE A 825 -10.49 0.79 -146.08
N GLU A 826 -9.85 0.09 -145.14
CA GLU A 826 -8.96 -1.02 -145.41
C GLU A 826 -8.91 -1.99 -144.21
N ALA A 827 -8.78 -3.29 -144.49
CA ALA A 827 -8.58 -4.36 -143.51
C ALA A 827 -7.42 -5.25 -143.96
N ASP A 828 -6.30 -5.16 -143.27
CA ASP A 828 -5.15 -6.02 -143.51
C ASP A 828 -5.31 -7.32 -142.73
N HIS A 829 -5.21 -8.46 -143.42
CA HIS A 829 -5.33 -9.78 -142.82
C HIS A 829 -3.97 -10.47 -142.73
N TYR A 830 -3.60 -10.91 -141.54
CA TYR A 830 -2.31 -11.52 -141.25
C TYR A 830 -2.48 -13.00 -140.87
N SER A 831 -1.49 -13.82 -141.22
CA SER A 831 -1.45 -15.24 -140.88
C SER A 831 -1.34 -15.41 -139.37
N PHE A 832 -2.31 -16.12 -138.77
CA PHE A 832 -2.26 -16.47 -137.35
C PHE A 832 -1.01 -17.28 -136.95
N THR A 833 -0.38 -17.98 -137.90
CA THR A 833 0.82 -18.80 -137.63
C THR A 833 2.11 -18.01 -137.82
N SER A 834 2.24 -17.26 -138.92
CA SER A 834 3.49 -16.57 -139.29
C SER A 834 3.53 -15.09 -138.93
N GLY A 835 2.39 -14.44 -138.71
CA GLY A 835 2.29 -12.98 -138.57
C GLY A 835 2.51 -12.20 -139.87
N ASN A 836 2.72 -12.88 -141.00
CA ASN A 836 2.89 -12.24 -142.29
C ASN A 836 1.53 -11.82 -142.87
N LEU A 837 1.50 -10.70 -143.60
CA LEU A 837 0.34 -10.29 -144.38
C LEU A 837 -0.05 -11.41 -145.35
N THR A 838 -1.29 -11.84 -145.30
CA THR A 838 -1.87 -12.86 -146.19
C THR A 838 -2.70 -12.24 -147.30
N GLY A 839 -3.21 -11.03 -147.06
CA GLY A 839 -3.99 -10.25 -147.98
C GLY A 839 -4.55 -9.03 -147.28
N PHE A 840 -5.25 -8.18 -148.03
CA PHE A 840 -5.95 -7.03 -147.47
C PHE A 840 -7.24 -6.77 -148.24
N SER A 841 -8.20 -6.13 -147.60
CA SER A 841 -9.50 -5.79 -148.16
C SER A 841 -9.64 -4.28 -148.19
N GLN A 842 -9.77 -3.67 -149.37
CA GLN A 842 -10.06 -2.23 -149.48
C GLN A 842 -11.54 -2.00 -149.65
N PHE A 843 -12.04 -0.99 -148.95
CA PHE A 843 -13.44 -0.61 -148.96
C PHE A 843 -13.60 0.75 -149.64
N SER A 844 -14.52 0.81 -150.60
CA SER A 844 -14.88 2.05 -151.30
C SER A 844 -16.38 2.27 -151.18
N TYR A 845 -16.76 3.34 -150.49
CA TYR A 845 -18.16 3.65 -150.22
C TYR A 845 -18.75 4.53 -151.33
N ASN A 846 -19.89 4.11 -151.86
CA ASN A 846 -20.63 4.86 -152.87
C ASN A 846 -21.63 5.82 -152.20
N ASN A 847 -22.01 6.88 -152.92
CA ASN A 847 -23.00 7.84 -152.44
C ASN A 847 -24.42 7.27 -152.33
N ASP A 848 -24.70 6.11 -152.94
CA ASP A 848 -25.99 5.40 -152.81
C ASP A 848 -26.07 4.57 -151.51
N GLY A 849 -25.07 4.67 -150.63
CA GLY A 849 -24.98 3.95 -149.37
C GLY A 849 -24.43 2.53 -149.49
N THR A 850 -24.22 2.02 -150.70
CA THR A 850 -23.55 0.74 -150.92
C THR A 850 -22.03 0.90 -150.84
N TYR A 851 -21.29 -0.17 -150.58
CA TYR A 851 -19.83 -0.13 -150.64
C TYR A 851 -19.26 -1.33 -151.38
N TRP A 852 -18.08 -1.16 -151.94
CA TRP A 852 -17.31 -2.24 -152.53
C TRP A 852 -16.24 -2.67 -151.55
N SER A 853 -16.13 -3.97 -151.28
CA SER A 853 -14.94 -4.58 -150.71
C SER A 853 -14.15 -5.25 -151.83
N LYS A 854 -12.86 -4.95 -151.89
CA LYS A 854 -11.92 -5.50 -152.85
C LYS A 854 -10.84 -6.22 -152.09
N ASN A 855 -10.80 -7.53 -152.21
CA ASN A 855 -9.84 -8.37 -151.50
C ASN A 855 -8.65 -8.63 -152.39
N TYR A 856 -7.47 -8.41 -151.85
CA TYR A 856 -6.19 -8.60 -152.49
C TYR A 856 -5.43 -9.68 -151.74
N ASP A 857 -4.63 -10.47 -152.46
CA ASP A 857 -3.64 -11.34 -151.82
C ASP A 857 -2.45 -10.52 -151.30
N ALA A 858 -1.55 -11.18 -150.56
CA ALA A 858 -0.34 -10.55 -150.03
C ALA A 858 0.59 -9.91 -151.09
N THR A 859 0.43 -10.25 -152.36
CA THR A 859 1.20 -9.68 -153.47
C THR A 859 0.52 -8.49 -154.14
N GLY A 860 -0.68 -8.11 -153.67
CA GLY A 860 -1.47 -7.00 -154.19
C GLY A 860 -2.32 -7.35 -155.41
N HIS A 861 -2.49 -8.63 -155.74
CA HIS A 861 -3.41 -9.04 -156.80
C HIS A 861 -4.84 -9.12 -156.27
N LEU A 862 -5.77 -8.47 -156.97
CA LEU A 862 -7.20 -8.51 -156.64
C LEU A 862 -7.72 -9.94 -156.84
N THR A 863 -8.09 -10.61 -155.74
CA THR A 863 -8.60 -11.97 -155.77
C THR A 863 -10.13 -12.00 -155.84
N ALA A 864 -10.79 -11.04 -155.19
CA ALA A 864 -12.25 -10.92 -155.20
C ALA A 864 -12.70 -9.47 -155.10
N GLN A 865 -13.85 -9.17 -155.69
CA GLN A 865 -14.55 -7.92 -155.47
C GLN A 865 -16.03 -8.19 -155.18
N SER A 866 -16.53 -7.61 -154.10
CA SER A 866 -17.89 -7.77 -153.63
C SER A 866 -18.52 -6.40 -153.36
N LYS A 867 -19.73 -6.16 -153.89
CA LYS A 867 -20.57 -5.00 -153.55
C LYS A 867 -21.47 -5.39 -152.41
N PHE A 868 -21.52 -4.58 -151.37
CA PHE A 868 -22.41 -4.72 -150.24
C PHE A 868 -23.36 -3.52 -150.17
N SER A 869 -24.56 -3.71 -149.63
CA SER A 869 -25.41 -2.61 -149.18
C SER A 869 -24.81 -1.95 -147.94
N GLY A 870 -25.35 -0.79 -147.55
CA GLY A 870 -24.86 -0.04 -146.38
C GLY A 870 -24.97 -0.80 -145.05
N ASP A 871 -25.86 -1.80 -144.98
CA ASP A 871 -26.03 -2.73 -143.86
C ASP A 871 -25.20 -4.03 -144.02
N GLY A 872 -24.31 -4.11 -145.02
CA GLY A 872 -23.37 -5.21 -145.18
C GLY A 872 -23.92 -6.44 -145.90
N HIS A 873 -25.13 -6.40 -146.49
CA HIS A 873 -25.61 -7.50 -147.33
C HIS A 873 -24.94 -7.51 -148.71
N LEU A 874 -24.48 -8.68 -149.15
CA LEU A 874 -23.83 -8.86 -150.44
C LEU A 874 -24.83 -8.64 -151.58
N LEU A 875 -24.62 -7.59 -152.36
CA LEU A 875 -25.43 -7.23 -153.53
C LEU A 875 -24.86 -7.81 -154.83
N GLN A 876 -23.53 -7.92 -154.93
CA GLN A 876 -22.87 -8.38 -156.15
C GLN A 876 -21.51 -8.99 -155.81
N ASN A 877 -21.11 -10.08 -156.48
CA ASN A 877 -19.79 -10.69 -156.27
C ASN A 877 -19.17 -11.12 -157.61
N SER A 878 -17.91 -10.76 -157.81
CA SER A 878 -17.13 -11.06 -159.01
C SER A 878 -15.79 -11.66 -158.57
N SER A 879 -15.64 -12.98 -158.69
CA SER A 879 -14.37 -13.69 -158.49
C SER A 879 -13.60 -13.77 -159.82
N ILE A 880 -12.36 -13.26 -159.87
CA ILE A 880 -11.65 -12.96 -161.13
C ILE A 880 -10.65 -14.07 -161.55
N TYR A 881 -10.18 -14.93 -160.64
CA TYR A 881 -9.40 -16.14 -160.98
C TYR A 881 -9.89 -17.38 -160.23
N GLY A 882 -10.25 -18.42 -160.98
CA GLY A 882 -10.62 -19.75 -160.48
C GLY A 882 -9.42 -20.70 -160.47
N GLY A 883 -8.78 -20.83 -159.31
CA GLY A 883 -7.74 -21.82 -159.04
C GLY A 883 -7.59 -22.06 -157.55
N GLY A 884 -8.20 -23.14 -157.06
CA GLY A 884 -7.79 -23.85 -155.84
C GLY A 884 -7.84 -23.08 -154.51
N GLY A 885 -9.06 -22.86 -153.99
CA GLY A 885 -9.26 -22.44 -152.60
C GLY A 885 -10.66 -21.90 -152.42
N SER A 886 -11.61 -22.77 -152.07
CA SER A 886 -12.92 -22.31 -151.58
C SER A 886 -12.70 -21.55 -150.27
N PHE A 887 -12.57 -20.23 -150.37
CA PHE A 887 -12.72 -19.29 -149.27
C PHE A 887 -14.22 -19.12 -149.02
N PRO A 888 -14.76 -19.51 -147.85
CA PRO A 888 -16.08 -19.05 -147.45
C PRO A 888 -15.99 -17.55 -147.18
N ALA A 889 -16.79 -16.77 -147.91
CA ALA A 889 -17.05 -15.39 -147.58
C ALA A 889 -17.66 -15.34 -146.16
N GLY A 890 -16.94 -14.74 -145.22
CA GLY A 890 -17.47 -14.42 -143.90
C GLY A 890 -18.59 -13.39 -144.05
N GLN A 891 -19.74 -13.66 -143.42
CA GLN A 891 -20.76 -12.65 -143.25
C GLN A 891 -20.19 -11.53 -142.35
N PRO A 892 -20.35 -10.24 -142.72
CA PRO A 892 -20.06 -9.15 -141.80
C PRO A 892 -21.06 -9.21 -140.63
N LEU A 893 -20.56 -9.62 -139.47
CA LEU A 893 -21.27 -9.63 -138.19
C LEU A 893 -21.18 -8.25 -137.52
N TRP A 894 -21.87 -7.26 -138.04
CA TRP A 894 -22.04 -5.99 -137.31
C TRP A 894 -23.44 -5.40 -137.52
N SER A 895 -24.39 -5.87 -136.73
CA SER A 895 -25.51 -5.02 -136.30
C SER A 895 -25.72 -5.22 -134.80
N GLY A 896 -25.26 -4.24 -134.02
CA GLY A 896 -25.67 -4.06 -132.63
C GLY A 896 -24.52 -3.96 -131.64
N MET A 897 -24.07 -2.73 -131.35
CA MET A 897 -23.77 -2.23 -129.99
C MET A 897 -23.21 -0.80 -130.08
N LEU A 898 -24.08 0.18 -129.83
CA LEU A 898 -23.75 1.39 -129.08
C LEU A 898 -24.50 1.27 -127.75
#